data_AF-A0A066RKT9-F1
#
_entry.id   AF-A0A066RKT9-F1
#
_cell.length_a   1.000
_cell.length_b   1.000
_cell.length_c   1.000
_cell.angle_alpha   90.00
_cell.angle_beta   90.00
_cell.angle_gamma   90.00
#
_symmetry.space_group_name_H-M   'P 1'
#
loop_
_entity.id
_entity.type
_entity.pdbx_description
1 polymer ?
#
loop_
_entity_poly.entity_id
_entity_poly.type
_entity_poly.pdbx_seq_one_letter_code
_entity_poly.pdbx_strand_id
1 'polypeptide(L)'
;MTNNTETKILTAAGKALLAQVNAEETPLTIDKLIFANIPNLSGFPQPEDDVPAEYVVFEKAVEQRGRLSADAVIYSTTLKSDEGPFEFNWTGAYSTEYGVLVTIDHHKLTPKTADEPGVAGNTLVRSVVLEYKDIAEMTNITVDASTWQYDSAKRLKRMDEDRALAIMDMNGKDWFIDDGFLVTPQSSAYNIKAGCGYVSGNRVEMAFDRNLQVTDKPAFIYLDTWREGTPTGAWETKFNFVVDAAELDDWKDPATTPETNHNVCKIARVLADGSVEDCRPRQAVNDFVTSRLVDTPSISFIFDDGTSDHLNVASQFEAHGFRAGFAVNAPQFIERTGRLSRYQLKKLYDSGHEIINHGATHKDISQFVHEPTVVRAEVDTCCDTLNALGIPVFGWVTPYSVAHGDYQYLLSERHAYACTQYGPLNGRIDVRTDPMKLSRFNIDKIALNDFKALIDRVIKNKEHVCIYGHKVTDIHELTPAKLNDMLAYCRAQVDAGQLSVMTTAQQVRMVVGTSNQQFMQIGDVIESGVNGWMASNGNNTTVSQSDPETIAISTTAVDSVIWRILPEQDYLIENQPVTFSAKITASDVSIKLGVHFYDLNGTLIPGKSVETGEMLIDSGKERRYATNALIPAEAAEIRPYLRLPENAEVVVEKPRLKVGRDGSELGRSRADNFELKTRRVKLKLPAQTLPNQGVDTKLLLPDYENDFFKVHSDYYIEAKKNIQLSLNLYCIWVANQSAPNGTGMVLLNNTAANQSRHAVGPITMMGTGLGGTMSQNTTVNLAKGNRLSFDVRHYCDDVIQTLSDNEIQALDLVVL
;
A
#
# COMPACT_ATOMS: atom_id res chain seq x y z
N MET A 1 38.04 -38.14 -2.01
CA MET A 1 38.72 -36.91 -1.53
C MET A 1 38.03 -35.74 -2.19
N THR A 2 37.12 -35.09 -1.47
CA THR A 2 36.47 -33.85 -1.91
C THR A 2 37.50 -32.74 -1.84
N ASN A 3 37.91 -32.19 -2.99
CA ASN A 3 38.74 -31.00 -3.06
C ASN A 3 37.94 -29.82 -2.51
N ASN A 4 38.07 -29.54 -1.21
CA ASN A 4 37.41 -28.40 -0.60
C ASN A 4 38.21 -27.14 -0.96
N THR A 5 37.57 -26.14 -1.57
CA THR A 5 38.20 -24.84 -1.93
C THR A 5 38.02 -23.78 -0.84
N GLU A 6 37.59 -24.19 0.35
CA GLU A 6 37.32 -23.31 1.47
C GLU A 6 38.56 -23.19 2.35
N THR A 7 38.95 -21.96 2.67
CA THR A 7 40.09 -21.71 3.58
C THR A 7 39.74 -21.96 5.04
N LYS A 8 38.46 -22.24 5.35
CA LYS A 8 37.96 -22.55 6.68
C LYS A 8 37.13 -23.82 6.64
N ILE A 9 37.33 -24.72 7.60
CA ILE A 9 36.58 -25.98 7.67
C ILE A 9 36.30 -26.40 9.12
N LEU A 10 35.23 -27.16 9.28
CA LEU A 10 34.98 -27.99 10.46
C LEU A 10 35.68 -29.35 10.28
N THR A 11 36.56 -29.72 11.20
CA THR A 11 37.33 -30.98 11.12
C THR A 11 36.43 -32.20 11.32
N ALA A 12 36.89 -33.37 10.90
CA ALA A 12 36.20 -34.65 11.12
C ALA A 12 36.10 -34.96 12.63
N ALA A 13 37.16 -34.68 13.40
CA ALA A 13 37.15 -34.81 14.86
C ALA A 13 36.17 -33.83 15.51
N GLY A 14 36.10 -32.59 15.03
CA GLY A 14 35.13 -31.58 15.46
C GLY A 14 33.69 -31.98 15.17
N LYS A 15 33.40 -32.53 13.97
CA LYS A 15 32.08 -33.10 13.64
C LYS A 15 31.70 -34.26 14.56
N ALA A 16 32.64 -35.15 14.86
CA ALA A 16 32.41 -36.27 15.75
C ALA A 16 32.13 -35.79 17.19
N LEU A 17 32.90 -34.81 17.67
CA LEU A 17 32.68 -34.21 18.98
C LEU A 17 31.31 -33.54 19.06
N LEU A 18 30.91 -32.78 18.03
CA LEU A 18 29.58 -32.19 17.94
C LEU A 18 28.47 -33.25 18.03
N ALA A 19 28.60 -34.35 17.30
CA ALA A 19 27.63 -35.44 17.38
C ALA A 19 27.58 -36.09 18.78
N GLN A 20 28.74 -36.22 19.44
CA GLN A 20 28.84 -36.78 20.80
C GLN A 20 28.17 -35.89 21.84
N VAL A 21 28.54 -34.61 21.92
CA VAL A 21 27.97 -33.67 22.92
C VAL A 21 26.47 -33.45 22.71
N ASN A 22 26.00 -33.51 21.46
CA ASN A 22 24.56 -33.50 21.16
C ASN A 22 23.83 -34.73 21.72
N ALA A 23 24.44 -35.93 21.62
CA ALA A 23 23.86 -37.16 22.14
C ALA A 23 23.91 -37.25 23.68
N GLU A 24 24.91 -36.61 24.30
CA GLU A 24 25.08 -36.53 25.75
C GLU A 24 24.29 -35.37 26.39
N GLU A 25 23.66 -34.51 25.59
CA GLU A 25 22.98 -33.28 26.01
C GLU A 25 23.89 -32.34 26.83
N THR A 26 25.19 -32.35 26.54
CA THR A 26 26.20 -31.49 27.18
C THR A 26 26.61 -30.35 26.25
N PRO A 27 26.88 -29.14 26.77
CA PRO A 27 27.29 -28.04 25.92
C PRO A 27 28.73 -28.22 25.42
N LEU A 28 28.98 -27.96 24.14
CA LEU A 28 30.33 -27.92 23.57
C LEU A 28 31.09 -26.71 24.13
N THR A 29 32.21 -26.97 24.81
CA THR A 29 33.14 -25.93 25.26
C THR A 29 34.31 -25.80 24.30
N ILE A 30 34.44 -24.64 23.65
CA ILE A 30 35.68 -24.23 22.95
C ILE A 30 36.30 -23.09 23.75
N ASP A 31 37.51 -23.32 24.23
CA ASP A 31 38.16 -22.46 25.22
C ASP A 31 39.51 -21.90 24.75
N LYS A 32 40.06 -22.40 23.65
CA LYS A 32 41.40 -22.01 23.17
C LYS A 32 41.44 -21.76 21.66
N LEU A 33 42.17 -20.71 21.27
CA LEU A 33 42.62 -20.49 19.90
C LEU A 33 44.12 -20.76 19.79
N ILE A 34 44.51 -21.54 18.78
CA ILE A 34 45.89 -21.95 18.50
C ILE A 34 46.34 -21.27 17.21
N PHE A 35 47.54 -20.69 17.21
CA PHE A 35 48.14 -20.00 16.06
C PHE A 35 49.41 -20.73 15.63
N ALA A 36 49.54 -21.01 14.33
CA ALA A 36 50.69 -21.71 13.78
C ALA A 36 51.25 -21.05 12.51
N ASN A 37 52.55 -21.24 12.28
CA ASN A 37 53.25 -20.82 11.08
C ASN A 37 53.73 -22.03 10.30
N ILE A 38 52.89 -22.51 9.39
CA ILE A 38 53.18 -23.69 8.59
C ILE A 38 54.01 -23.26 7.37
N PRO A 39 55.26 -23.76 7.21
CA PRO A 39 56.09 -23.46 6.04
C PRO A 39 55.44 -23.98 4.76
N ASN A 40 55.50 -23.19 3.68
CA ASN A 40 54.97 -23.57 2.37
C ASN A 40 53.50 -24.02 2.41
N LEU A 41 52.66 -23.36 3.22
CA LEU A 41 51.22 -23.61 3.29
C LEU A 41 50.61 -23.52 1.89
N SER A 42 50.47 -24.67 1.24
CA SER A 42 50.06 -24.82 -0.16
C SER A 42 48.90 -25.80 -0.22
N GLY A 43 47.70 -25.26 0.01
CA GLY A 43 46.47 -26.05 0.01
C GLY A 43 45.40 -25.49 0.93
N PHE A 44 44.18 -25.98 0.71
CA PHE A 44 43.06 -25.79 1.62
C PHE A 44 43.15 -26.81 2.77
N PRO A 45 42.69 -26.47 3.99
CA PRO A 45 42.68 -27.42 5.09
C PRO A 45 41.83 -28.65 4.73
N GLN A 46 42.22 -29.83 5.22
CA GLN A 46 41.52 -31.09 5.04
C GLN A 46 40.76 -31.49 6.31
N PRO A 47 39.59 -32.13 6.22
CA PRO A 47 38.81 -32.54 7.40
C PRO A 47 39.60 -33.37 8.42
N GLU A 48 40.56 -34.17 7.97
CA GLU A 48 41.45 -35.00 8.78
C GLU A 48 42.65 -34.27 9.38
N ASP A 49 42.83 -32.96 9.12
CA ASP A 49 43.92 -32.17 9.68
C ASP A 49 43.78 -32.04 11.21
N ASP A 50 44.93 -32.11 11.90
CA ASP A 50 45.05 -31.97 13.36
C ASP A 50 45.92 -30.75 13.71
N VAL A 51 46.09 -30.46 15.00
CA VAL A 51 46.93 -29.35 15.48
C VAL A 51 48.37 -29.56 14.98
N PRO A 52 48.95 -28.61 14.22
CA PRO A 52 50.30 -28.72 13.68
C PRO A 52 51.33 -28.42 14.79
N ALA A 53 51.47 -29.32 15.76
CA ALA A 53 52.17 -29.10 17.03
C ALA A 53 53.60 -28.53 16.88
N GLU A 54 54.35 -28.95 15.86
CA GLU A 54 55.71 -28.46 15.59
C GLU A 54 55.77 -27.02 15.05
N TYR A 55 54.64 -26.51 14.55
CA TYR A 55 54.53 -25.19 13.94
C TYR A 55 53.69 -24.21 14.76
N VAL A 56 53.19 -24.62 15.93
CA VAL A 56 52.47 -23.74 16.86
C VAL A 56 53.40 -22.66 17.38
N VAL A 57 53.03 -21.41 17.17
CA VAL A 57 53.79 -20.24 17.61
C VAL A 57 53.17 -19.55 18.82
N PHE A 58 51.86 -19.70 19.01
CA PHE A 58 51.15 -19.06 20.12
C PHE A 58 49.82 -19.76 20.40
N GLU A 59 49.42 -19.78 21.67
CA GLU A 59 48.12 -20.27 22.12
C GLU A 59 47.50 -19.24 23.05
N LYS A 60 46.19 -19.01 22.91
CA LYS A 60 45.48 -18.07 23.78
C LYS A 60 44.08 -18.53 24.09
N ALA A 61 43.63 -18.26 25.31
CA ALA A 61 42.25 -18.52 25.69
C ALA A 61 41.28 -17.66 24.85
N VAL A 62 40.10 -18.21 24.58
CA VAL A 62 38.97 -17.46 24.03
C VAL A 62 38.54 -16.42 25.06
N GLU A 63 38.54 -15.14 24.68
CA GLU A 63 38.15 -14.04 25.56
C GLU A 63 36.66 -13.71 25.43
N GLN A 64 36.12 -13.83 24.21
CA GLN A 64 34.71 -13.54 23.93
C GLN A 64 34.10 -14.57 22.98
N ARG A 65 32.80 -14.77 23.14
CA ARG A 65 31.98 -15.63 22.30
C ARG A 65 30.66 -14.95 21.98
N GLY A 66 30.15 -15.15 20.78
CA GLY A 66 28.93 -14.48 20.32
C GLY A 66 28.13 -15.31 19.34
N ARG A 67 26.82 -15.10 19.34
CA ARG A 67 25.88 -15.74 18.42
C ARG A 67 25.75 -14.90 17.15
N LEU A 68 25.94 -15.52 15.98
CA LEU A 68 25.67 -14.89 14.69
C LEU A 68 24.29 -15.30 14.14
N SER A 69 23.89 -16.55 14.36
CA SER A 69 22.56 -17.10 14.04
C SER A 69 22.25 -18.31 14.94
N ALA A 70 21.19 -19.08 14.68
CA ALA A 70 21.01 -20.38 15.34
C ALA A 70 22.11 -21.40 14.95
N ASP A 71 22.62 -21.29 13.72
CA ASP A 71 23.54 -22.25 13.10
C ASP A 71 24.99 -21.74 13.00
N ALA A 72 25.29 -20.57 13.59
CA ALA A 72 26.64 -19.98 13.55
C ALA A 72 26.98 -19.23 14.85
N VAL A 73 28.14 -19.53 15.41
CA VAL A 73 28.73 -18.85 16.57
C VAL A 73 30.16 -18.40 16.27
N ILE A 74 30.62 -17.36 16.95
CA ILE A 74 31.94 -16.79 16.78
C ILE A 74 32.72 -16.79 18.10
N TYR A 75 33.99 -17.13 18.03
CA TYR A 75 34.95 -17.12 19.14
C TYR A 75 36.06 -16.12 18.84
N SER A 76 36.40 -15.26 19.79
CA SER A 76 37.35 -14.18 19.60
C SER A 76 38.39 -14.09 20.73
N THR A 77 39.61 -13.69 20.39
CA THR A 77 40.67 -13.33 21.33
C THR A 77 41.47 -12.11 20.84
N THR A 78 42.00 -11.32 21.76
CA THR A 78 42.83 -10.14 21.46
C THR A 78 44.30 -10.44 21.69
N LEU A 79 45.11 -10.50 20.64
CA LEU A 79 46.57 -10.55 20.74
C LEU A 79 47.10 -9.14 21.05
N LYS A 80 47.53 -8.90 22.28
CA LYS A 80 47.94 -7.58 22.80
C LYS A 80 49.32 -7.18 22.29
N SER A 81 49.69 -5.89 22.41
CA SER A 81 50.97 -5.37 21.93
C SER A 81 52.20 -5.94 22.67
N ASP A 82 52.02 -6.51 23.86
CA ASP A 82 53.08 -7.20 24.62
C ASP A 82 53.24 -8.69 24.26
N GLU A 83 52.39 -9.22 23.37
CA GLU A 83 52.41 -10.62 22.92
C GLU A 83 53.07 -10.71 21.54
N GLY A 84 54.18 -11.46 21.44
CA GLY A 84 54.98 -11.58 20.22
C GLY A 84 56.48 -11.40 20.48
N PRO A 85 57.31 -11.27 19.42
CA PRO A 85 56.95 -11.28 18.01
C PRO A 85 56.84 -12.70 17.44
N PHE A 86 55.91 -12.91 16.50
CA PHE A 86 55.81 -14.13 15.70
C PHE A 86 55.01 -13.85 14.42
N GLU A 87 55.04 -14.79 13.48
CA GLU A 87 54.17 -14.78 12.31
C GLU A 87 53.30 -16.02 12.32
N PHE A 88 52.12 -15.96 11.72
CA PHE A 88 51.22 -17.12 11.63
C PHE A 88 50.36 -17.04 10.38
N ASN A 89 50.05 -18.19 9.80
CA ASN A 89 49.20 -18.35 8.61
C ASN A 89 48.08 -19.38 8.83
N TRP A 90 47.96 -19.90 10.05
CA TRP A 90 47.01 -20.92 10.46
C TRP A 90 46.41 -20.56 11.81
N THR A 91 45.11 -20.78 11.97
CA THR A 91 44.39 -20.58 13.24
C THR A 91 43.39 -21.70 13.47
N GLY A 92 43.41 -22.30 14.66
CA GLY A 92 42.51 -23.39 15.03
C GLY A 92 41.74 -23.08 16.31
N ALA A 93 40.48 -23.50 16.38
CA ALA A 93 39.70 -23.44 17.62
C ALA A 93 39.66 -24.82 18.28
N TYR A 94 40.07 -24.88 19.54
CA TYR A 94 40.36 -26.11 20.26
C TYR A 94 39.50 -26.22 21.52
N SER A 95 39.05 -27.45 21.80
CA SER A 95 38.36 -27.81 23.03
C SER A 95 39.32 -28.57 23.94
N THR A 96 39.80 -27.93 25.00
CA THR A 96 40.73 -28.55 25.96
C THR A 96 40.09 -29.72 26.71
N GLU A 97 38.79 -29.63 27.01
CA GLU A 97 38.03 -30.66 27.73
C GLU A 97 38.06 -32.02 27.01
N TYR A 98 37.86 -32.00 25.69
CA TYR A 98 37.80 -33.21 24.87
C TYR A 98 39.11 -33.51 24.13
N GLY A 99 40.07 -32.58 24.15
CA GLY A 99 41.33 -32.71 23.42
C GLY A 99 41.14 -32.69 21.90
N VAL A 100 40.22 -31.88 21.39
CA VAL A 100 39.80 -31.89 19.97
C VAL A 100 39.98 -30.52 19.32
N LEU A 101 40.63 -30.52 18.15
CA LEU A 101 40.61 -29.41 17.21
C LEU A 101 39.27 -29.39 16.46
N VAL A 102 38.47 -28.35 16.64
CA VAL A 102 37.11 -28.28 16.10
C VAL A 102 37.08 -27.67 14.71
N THR A 103 37.73 -26.52 14.50
CA THR A 103 37.70 -25.78 13.23
C THR A 103 39.06 -25.18 12.92
N ILE A 104 39.35 -25.05 11.63
CA ILE A 104 40.63 -24.58 11.06
C ILE A 104 40.36 -23.40 10.14
N ASP A 105 41.23 -22.40 10.18
CA ASP A 105 41.28 -21.24 9.28
C ASP A 105 42.71 -21.04 8.75
N HIS A 106 42.88 -21.23 7.44
CA HIS A 106 44.09 -20.87 6.69
C HIS A 106 43.97 -19.44 6.19
N HIS A 107 44.97 -18.60 6.46
CA HIS A 107 45.00 -17.21 6.01
C HIS A 107 46.39 -16.79 5.55
N LYS A 108 46.50 -15.57 5.02
CA LYS A 108 47.80 -15.02 4.62
C LYS A 108 48.70 -14.85 5.84
N LEU A 109 49.98 -15.16 5.68
CA LEU A 109 51.00 -14.97 6.72
C LEU A 109 50.87 -13.58 7.32
N THR A 110 50.53 -13.53 8.60
CA THR A 110 50.29 -12.29 9.34
C THR A 110 51.38 -12.09 10.38
N PRO A 111 52.07 -10.93 10.38
CA PRO A 111 53.02 -10.58 11.41
C PRO A 111 52.34 -10.06 12.69
N LYS A 112 52.78 -10.58 13.84
CA LYS A 112 52.53 -10.04 15.17
C LYS A 112 53.81 -9.40 15.67
N THR A 113 53.78 -8.08 15.89
CA THR A 113 54.89 -7.32 16.44
C THR A 113 54.65 -7.02 17.92
N ALA A 114 55.69 -7.15 18.74
CA ALA A 114 55.64 -6.77 20.14
C ALA A 114 56.15 -5.34 20.35
N ASP A 115 55.80 -4.72 21.48
CA ASP A 115 56.33 -3.42 21.89
C ASP A 115 57.85 -3.49 22.10
N GLU A 116 58.57 -2.57 21.46
CA GLU A 116 60.01 -2.37 21.64
C GLU A 116 60.29 -0.91 22.09
N PRO A 117 61.46 -0.61 22.70
CA PRO A 117 61.79 0.76 23.11
C PRO A 117 61.71 1.76 21.95
N GLY A 118 60.67 2.59 21.95
CA GLY A 118 60.42 3.61 20.92
C GLY A 118 59.62 3.13 19.70
N VAL A 119 59.19 1.86 19.65
CA VAL A 119 58.38 1.29 18.56
C VAL A 119 57.16 0.58 19.15
N ALA A 120 55.96 1.10 18.89
CA ALA A 120 54.72 0.46 19.32
C ALA A 120 54.44 -0.82 18.50
N GLY A 121 54.20 -1.93 19.20
CA GLY A 121 53.75 -3.19 18.64
C GLY A 121 52.29 -3.11 18.18
N ASN A 122 51.84 -4.10 17.41
CA ASN A 122 50.45 -4.16 16.94
C ASN A 122 49.56 -4.92 17.93
N THR A 123 48.28 -4.51 18.04
CA THR A 123 47.25 -5.33 18.72
C THR A 123 46.35 -5.92 17.65
N LEU A 124 46.13 -7.24 17.67
CA LEU A 124 45.33 -7.96 16.69
C LEU A 124 44.15 -8.63 17.36
N VAL A 125 42.95 -8.40 16.83
CA VAL A 125 41.77 -9.17 17.22
C VAL A 125 41.61 -10.33 16.25
N ARG A 126 41.46 -11.55 16.76
CA ARG A 126 41.27 -12.76 15.95
C ARG A 126 39.98 -13.45 16.31
N SER A 127 39.18 -13.74 15.29
CA SER A 127 37.89 -14.39 15.40
C SER A 127 37.81 -15.62 14.51
N VAL A 128 37.22 -16.71 15.03
CA VAL A 128 36.92 -17.93 14.29
C VAL A 128 35.42 -18.18 14.36
N VAL A 129 34.81 -18.46 13.21
CA VAL A 129 33.37 -18.80 13.11
C VAL A 129 33.23 -20.31 13.06
N LEU A 130 32.31 -20.83 13.86
CA LEU A 130 31.89 -22.22 13.84
C LEU A 130 30.46 -22.28 13.29
N GLU A 131 30.29 -22.95 12.15
CA GLU A 131 29.00 -23.15 11.49
C GLU A 131 28.59 -24.62 11.60
N TYR A 132 27.46 -24.86 12.25
CA TYR A 132 26.85 -26.18 12.39
C TYR A 132 25.39 -26.01 12.80
N LYS A 133 24.52 -26.95 12.42
CA LYS A 133 23.10 -26.87 12.72
C LYS A 133 22.85 -26.79 14.23
N ASP A 134 22.03 -25.83 14.66
CA ASP A 134 21.66 -25.58 16.06
C ASP A 134 22.85 -25.36 17.02
N ILE A 135 24.02 -24.97 16.47
CA ILE A 135 25.28 -24.83 17.24
C ILE A 135 25.19 -23.82 18.38
N ALA A 136 24.34 -22.80 18.27
CA ALA A 136 24.16 -21.81 19.34
C ALA A 136 23.55 -22.45 20.60
N GLU A 137 22.64 -23.40 20.43
CA GLU A 137 22.07 -24.19 21.51
C GLU A 137 23.09 -25.19 22.05
N MET A 138 23.75 -25.93 21.15
CA MET A 138 24.78 -26.90 21.53
C MET A 138 25.98 -26.30 22.26
N THR A 139 26.30 -25.02 22.05
CA THR A 139 27.39 -24.32 22.76
C THR A 139 26.88 -23.47 23.93
N ASN A 140 25.55 -23.40 24.12
CA ASN A 140 24.86 -22.51 25.06
C ASN A 140 25.30 -21.03 24.92
N ILE A 141 25.51 -20.57 23.68
CA ILE A 141 25.85 -19.18 23.37
C ILE A 141 24.57 -18.45 22.96
N THR A 142 24.00 -17.72 23.92
CA THR A 142 22.73 -16.98 23.75
C THR A 142 22.92 -15.49 23.49
N VAL A 143 24.11 -14.95 23.74
CA VAL A 143 24.45 -13.54 23.57
C VAL A 143 24.88 -13.29 22.13
N ASP A 144 24.24 -12.32 21.46
CA ASP A 144 24.58 -11.94 20.09
C ASP A 144 26.02 -11.41 19.98
N ALA A 145 26.67 -11.68 18.84
CA ALA A 145 28.02 -11.21 18.57
C ALA A 145 28.08 -9.68 18.48
N SER A 146 29.13 -9.10 19.08
CA SER A 146 29.42 -7.68 18.97
C SER A 146 29.84 -7.29 17.54
N THR A 147 29.58 -6.04 17.14
CA THR A 147 29.81 -5.55 15.76
C THR A 147 31.26 -5.61 15.30
N TRP A 148 32.23 -5.61 16.21
CA TRP A 148 33.65 -5.76 15.87
C TRP A 148 34.08 -7.21 15.64
N GLN A 149 33.29 -8.20 16.08
CA GLN A 149 33.69 -9.60 16.02
C GLN A 149 33.65 -10.16 14.59
N TYR A 150 32.82 -9.58 13.71
CA TYR A 150 32.62 -10.05 12.34
C TYR A 150 32.69 -8.92 11.30
N ASP A 151 33.07 -9.27 10.06
CA ASP A 151 33.14 -8.35 8.93
C ASP A 151 31.73 -8.10 8.35
N SER A 152 31.12 -6.98 8.75
CA SER A 152 29.79 -6.57 8.30
C SER A 152 29.75 -6.05 6.85
N ALA A 153 30.91 -5.76 6.24
CA ALA A 153 30.99 -5.16 4.91
C ALA A 153 30.38 -6.07 3.83
N LYS A 154 30.60 -7.39 3.93
CA LYS A 154 30.04 -8.36 2.97
C LYS A 154 28.52 -8.42 3.04
N ARG A 155 27.95 -8.36 4.25
CA ARG A 155 26.49 -8.37 4.45
C ARG A 155 25.85 -7.09 3.93
N LEU A 156 26.45 -5.94 4.22
CA LEU A 156 25.96 -4.65 3.74
C LEU A 156 26.03 -4.57 2.20
N LYS A 157 27.12 -5.05 1.60
CA LYS A 157 27.25 -5.16 0.14
C LYS A 157 26.15 -6.04 -0.45
N ARG A 158 25.86 -7.19 0.17
CA ARG A 158 24.79 -8.07 -0.29
C ARG A 158 23.40 -7.43 -0.16
N MET A 159 23.13 -6.71 0.94
CA MET A 159 21.87 -5.99 1.11
C MET A 159 21.66 -4.91 0.03
N ASP A 160 22.74 -4.22 -0.34
CA ASP A 160 22.71 -3.24 -1.42
C ASP A 160 22.46 -3.88 -2.80
N GLU A 161 23.09 -5.03 -3.07
CA GLU A 161 22.88 -5.81 -4.29
C GLU A 161 21.44 -6.36 -4.36
N ASP A 162 20.93 -6.95 -3.27
CA ASP A 162 19.57 -7.47 -3.18
C ASP A 162 18.53 -6.34 -3.35
N ARG A 163 18.81 -5.14 -2.81
CA ARG A 163 17.98 -3.95 -3.05
C ARG A 163 17.95 -3.55 -4.52
N ALA A 164 19.12 -3.49 -5.17
CA ALA A 164 19.20 -3.13 -6.59
C ALA A 164 18.47 -4.17 -7.46
N LEU A 165 18.65 -5.46 -7.17
CA LEU A 165 17.92 -6.57 -7.82
C LEU A 165 16.40 -6.44 -7.64
N ALA A 166 15.92 -6.20 -6.42
CA ALA A 166 14.50 -6.03 -6.17
C ALA A 166 13.90 -4.85 -6.96
N ILE A 167 14.65 -3.75 -7.10
CA ILE A 167 14.21 -2.60 -7.93
C ILE A 167 14.19 -2.97 -9.41
N MET A 168 15.18 -3.73 -9.90
CA MET A 168 15.24 -4.20 -11.28
C MET A 168 14.11 -5.18 -11.61
N ASP A 169 13.81 -6.10 -10.69
CA ASP A 169 12.71 -7.07 -10.84
C ASP A 169 11.35 -6.39 -10.90
N MET A 170 11.19 -5.24 -10.24
CA MET A 170 9.92 -4.49 -10.20
C MET A 170 9.70 -3.59 -11.41
N ASN A 171 10.74 -2.95 -11.95
CA ASN A 171 10.58 -1.87 -12.93
C ASN A 171 11.44 -2.02 -14.20
N GLY A 172 12.40 -2.95 -14.19
CA GLY A 172 13.34 -3.23 -15.27
C GLY A 172 14.75 -2.78 -14.89
N LYS A 173 15.75 -3.22 -15.67
CA LYS A 173 17.17 -2.88 -15.46
C LYS A 173 17.36 -1.35 -15.28
N ASP A 174 16.80 -0.56 -16.21
CA ASP A 174 16.87 0.89 -16.19
C ASP A 174 15.48 1.51 -16.44
N TRP A 175 15.15 2.59 -15.72
CA TRP A 175 13.86 3.28 -15.85
C TRP A 175 13.92 4.71 -15.30
N PHE A 176 13.02 5.57 -15.79
CA PHE A 176 13.00 7.00 -15.46
C PHE A 176 11.63 7.45 -14.97
N ILE A 177 11.59 8.38 -14.01
CA ILE A 177 10.35 8.95 -13.47
C ILE A 177 9.97 10.15 -14.33
N ASP A 178 8.76 10.10 -14.90
CA ASP A 178 8.19 11.15 -15.77
C ASP A 178 9.20 11.59 -16.86
N ASP A 179 9.43 12.90 -16.99
CA ASP A 179 10.38 13.47 -17.93
C ASP A 179 11.83 13.52 -17.40
N GLY A 180 12.12 12.86 -16.28
CA GLY A 180 13.48 12.80 -15.74
C GLY A 180 14.46 12.29 -16.79
N PHE A 181 15.55 13.03 -16.99
CA PHE A 181 16.60 12.74 -17.98
C PHE A 181 16.12 12.71 -19.44
N LEU A 182 14.93 13.24 -19.75
CA LEU A 182 14.47 13.41 -21.13
C LEU A 182 15.38 14.39 -21.86
N VAL A 183 15.83 14.01 -23.06
CA VAL A 183 16.66 14.86 -23.92
C VAL A 183 15.79 15.59 -24.94
N THR A 184 15.93 16.91 -25.01
CA THR A 184 15.22 17.76 -25.97
C THR A 184 16.19 18.65 -26.76
N PRO A 185 15.95 18.89 -28.06
CA PRO A 185 16.81 19.76 -28.86
C PRO A 185 16.63 21.24 -28.46
N GLN A 186 17.74 21.97 -28.44
CA GLN A 186 17.80 23.44 -28.28
C GLN A 186 18.68 24.04 -29.38
N SER A 187 18.59 25.35 -29.63
CA SER A 187 19.19 26.04 -30.78
C SER A 187 20.65 25.70 -31.10
N SER A 188 21.48 25.43 -30.09
CA SER A 188 22.90 25.04 -30.26
C SER A 188 23.35 23.98 -29.24
N ALA A 189 22.42 23.23 -28.64
CA ALA A 189 22.69 22.28 -27.57
C ALA A 189 21.55 21.25 -27.45
N TYR A 190 21.75 20.25 -26.60
CA TYR A 190 20.71 19.32 -26.18
C TYR A 190 20.45 19.51 -24.69
N ASN A 191 19.21 19.81 -24.34
CA ASN A 191 18.80 19.97 -22.96
C ASN A 191 18.41 18.60 -22.38
N ILE A 192 18.93 18.26 -21.22
CA ILE A 192 18.58 17.08 -20.45
C ILE A 192 17.82 17.55 -19.22
N LYS A 193 16.56 17.12 -19.11
CA LYS A 193 15.64 17.59 -18.07
C LYS A 193 15.98 17.01 -16.70
N ALA A 194 15.90 17.84 -15.67
CA ALA A 194 16.02 17.47 -14.27
C ALA A 194 15.01 16.39 -13.88
N GLY A 195 15.37 15.56 -12.92
CA GLY A 195 14.48 14.53 -12.41
C GLY A 195 15.21 13.32 -11.85
N CYS A 196 14.46 12.23 -11.71
CA CYS A 196 14.94 10.99 -11.12
C CYS A 196 14.90 9.85 -12.14
N GLY A 197 15.87 8.95 -12.02
CA GLY A 197 15.91 7.70 -12.76
C GLY A 197 16.63 6.61 -11.96
N TYR A 198 16.67 5.42 -12.53
CA TYR A 198 17.34 4.26 -11.98
C TYR A 198 18.10 3.57 -13.11
N VAL A 199 19.38 3.29 -12.87
CA VAL A 199 20.26 2.58 -13.81
C VAL A 199 20.83 1.36 -13.09
N SER A 200 20.53 0.16 -13.61
CA SER A 200 20.81 -1.13 -12.99
C SER A 200 20.43 -1.17 -11.50
N GLY A 201 19.21 -0.69 -11.19
CA GLY A 201 18.66 -0.61 -9.84
C GLY A 201 19.19 0.53 -8.95
N ASN A 202 20.18 1.30 -9.40
CA ASN A 202 20.76 2.40 -8.64
C ASN A 202 20.06 3.71 -8.96
N ARG A 203 19.53 4.38 -7.92
CA ARG A 203 18.83 5.67 -8.09
C ARG A 203 19.81 6.77 -8.47
N VAL A 204 19.44 7.56 -9.47
CA VAL A 204 20.12 8.79 -9.91
C VAL A 204 19.15 9.95 -9.87
N GLU A 205 19.64 11.10 -9.41
CA GLU A 205 18.84 12.32 -9.25
C GLU A 205 19.61 13.53 -9.76
N MET A 206 18.98 14.29 -10.65
CA MET A 206 19.53 15.52 -11.22
C MET A 206 18.61 16.69 -10.87
N ALA A 207 19.10 17.59 -10.02
CA ALA A 207 18.28 18.68 -9.47
C ALA A 207 17.95 19.81 -10.47
N PHE A 208 18.75 19.98 -11.51
CA PHE A 208 18.60 21.06 -12.50
C PHE A 208 18.90 20.53 -13.90
N ASP A 209 18.23 21.11 -14.90
CA ASP A 209 18.45 20.78 -16.30
C ASP A 209 19.92 21.00 -16.68
N ARG A 210 20.45 20.16 -17.56
CA ARG A 210 21.81 20.30 -18.10
C ARG A 210 21.79 20.43 -19.60
N ASN A 211 22.66 21.30 -20.11
CA ASN A 211 22.87 21.44 -21.55
C ASN A 211 24.13 20.65 -21.95
N LEU A 212 23.97 19.76 -22.93
CA LEU A 212 25.01 18.91 -23.47
C LEU A 212 25.32 19.32 -24.92
N GLN A 213 26.61 19.36 -25.27
CA GLN A 213 27.06 19.59 -26.63
C GLN A 213 27.26 18.26 -27.34
N VAL A 214 26.70 18.14 -28.54
CA VAL A 214 26.89 16.98 -29.42
C VAL A 214 27.44 17.49 -30.75
N THR A 215 28.76 17.40 -30.88
CA THR A 215 29.52 17.93 -32.02
C THR A 215 29.36 17.05 -33.26
N ASP A 216 29.50 15.74 -33.08
CA ASP A 216 29.44 14.75 -34.15
C ASP A 216 28.06 14.07 -34.16
N LYS A 217 27.43 14.00 -35.34
CA LYS A 217 26.10 13.41 -35.52
C LYS A 217 26.11 12.43 -36.69
N PRO A 218 25.39 11.29 -36.62
CA PRO A 218 24.55 10.87 -35.50
C PRO A 218 25.36 10.39 -34.29
N ALA A 219 24.79 10.51 -33.09
CA ALA A 219 25.42 10.07 -31.85
C ALA A 219 24.37 9.59 -30.83
N PHE A 220 24.81 8.84 -29.85
CA PHE A 220 24.03 8.41 -28.70
C PHE A 220 24.44 9.21 -27.47
N ILE A 221 23.46 9.46 -26.59
CA ILE A 221 23.70 10.03 -25.27
C ILE A 221 23.40 8.94 -24.25
N TYR A 222 24.38 8.67 -23.39
CA TYR A 222 24.31 7.69 -22.31
C TYR A 222 24.37 8.36 -20.95
N LEU A 223 23.72 7.71 -19.99
CA LEU A 223 23.88 7.96 -18.56
C LEU A 223 24.78 6.85 -17.99
N ASP A 224 26.02 7.21 -17.66
CA ASP A 224 26.99 6.33 -17.00
C ASP A 224 26.88 6.53 -15.48
N THR A 225 26.71 5.44 -14.74
CA THR A 225 26.44 5.47 -13.30
C THR A 225 27.36 4.51 -12.53
N TRP A 226 27.90 4.98 -11.42
CA TRP A 226 28.71 4.14 -10.52
C TRP A 226 28.42 4.49 -9.07
N ARG A 227 28.86 3.63 -8.15
CA ARG A 227 28.65 3.84 -6.72
C ARG A 227 29.95 4.13 -6.02
N GLU A 228 29.92 5.15 -5.16
CA GLU A 228 31.05 5.58 -4.36
C GLU A 228 30.63 5.73 -2.89
N GLY A 229 31.46 5.22 -1.97
CA GLY A 229 31.28 5.39 -0.53
C GLY A 229 31.91 6.69 -0.06
N THR A 230 31.20 7.43 0.77
CA THR A 230 31.72 8.64 1.43
C THR A 230 32.42 8.27 2.76
N PRO A 231 33.31 9.14 3.28
CA PRO A 231 33.97 8.91 4.58
C PRO A 231 33.01 8.77 5.77
N THR A 232 31.75 9.18 5.63
CA THR A 232 30.70 9.03 6.65
C THR A 232 29.95 7.70 6.55
N GLY A 233 30.31 6.83 5.59
CA GLY A 233 29.68 5.54 5.34
C GLY A 233 28.44 5.59 4.45
N ALA A 234 28.03 6.78 3.98
CA ALA A 234 26.95 6.89 3.01
C ALA A 234 27.45 6.49 1.62
N TRP A 235 26.75 5.58 0.95
CA TRP A 235 27.02 5.24 -0.44
C TRP A 235 26.09 6.02 -1.36
N GLU A 236 26.68 6.68 -2.36
CA GLU A 236 25.96 7.50 -3.32
C GLU A 236 26.15 6.99 -4.73
N THR A 237 25.10 7.07 -5.55
CA THR A 237 25.22 6.86 -6.99
C THR A 237 25.74 8.15 -7.61
N LYS A 238 26.93 8.08 -8.20
CA LYS A 238 27.47 9.12 -9.06
C LYS A 238 27.08 8.82 -10.51
N PHE A 239 27.02 9.86 -11.32
CA PHE A 239 26.70 9.72 -12.73
C PHE A 239 27.39 10.76 -13.59
N ASN A 240 27.55 10.42 -14.88
CA ASN A 240 28.03 11.31 -15.90
C ASN A 240 27.27 11.09 -17.23
N PHE A 241 27.32 12.07 -18.12
CA PHE A 241 26.80 11.93 -19.48
C PHE A 241 27.93 11.61 -20.44
N VAL A 242 27.73 10.57 -21.25
CA VAL A 242 28.68 10.16 -22.29
C VAL A 242 28.02 10.31 -23.66
N VAL A 243 28.74 10.91 -24.60
CA VAL A 243 28.30 11.04 -26.00
C VAL A 243 29.24 10.21 -26.84
N ASP A 244 28.69 9.24 -27.58
CA ASP A 244 29.47 8.38 -28.46
C ASP A 244 28.67 8.00 -29.70
N ALA A 245 29.36 7.78 -30.82
CA ALA A 245 28.75 7.26 -32.05
C ALA A 245 28.53 5.74 -31.99
N ALA A 246 29.30 5.03 -31.14
CA ALA A 246 29.19 3.60 -30.91
C ALA A 246 28.16 3.26 -29.83
N GLU A 247 27.75 1.99 -29.81
CA GLU A 247 27.00 1.43 -28.69
C GLU A 247 27.94 1.14 -27.51
N LEU A 248 27.56 1.59 -26.31
CA LEU A 248 28.31 1.37 -25.08
C LEU A 248 27.55 0.39 -24.17
N ASP A 249 28.32 -0.47 -23.50
CA ASP A 249 27.87 -1.43 -22.49
C ASP A 249 28.44 -1.11 -21.10
N ASP A 250 27.94 -1.79 -20.08
CA ASP A 250 28.48 -1.76 -18.72
C ASP A 250 29.97 -2.13 -18.70
N TRP A 251 30.77 -1.43 -17.88
CA TRP A 251 32.23 -1.60 -17.85
C TRP A 251 32.79 -1.48 -16.44
N LYS A 252 34.08 -1.75 -16.28
CA LYS A 252 34.80 -1.64 -15.00
C LYS A 252 35.96 -0.68 -15.12
N ASP A 253 36.11 0.21 -14.16
CA ASP A 253 37.21 1.18 -14.15
C ASP A 253 38.51 0.58 -13.63
N PRO A 254 39.51 0.32 -14.50
CA PRO A 254 40.79 -0.26 -14.09
C PRO A 254 41.67 0.73 -13.30
N ALA A 255 41.32 2.02 -13.26
CA ALA A 255 42.05 3.04 -12.51
C ALA A 255 41.75 2.98 -10.99
N THR A 256 40.77 2.19 -10.56
CA THR A 256 40.36 2.04 -9.15
C THR A 256 40.76 0.67 -8.59
N THR A 257 41.03 0.58 -7.28
CA THR A 257 41.37 -0.68 -6.61
C THR A 257 40.59 -0.82 -5.30
N PRO A 258 39.61 -1.74 -5.20
CA PRO A 258 39.13 -2.63 -6.27
C PRO A 258 38.47 -1.87 -7.43
N GLU A 259 38.40 -2.51 -8.60
CA GLU A 259 37.76 -1.95 -9.79
C GLU A 259 36.29 -1.58 -9.51
N THR A 260 35.90 -0.37 -9.91
CA THR A 260 34.56 0.16 -9.74
C THR A 260 33.69 -0.24 -10.94
N ASN A 261 32.50 -0.78 -10.69
CA ASN A 261 31.56 -1.14 -11.74
C ASN A 261 30.77 0.11 -12.18
N HIS A 262 30.77 0.36 -13.49
CA HIS A 262 30.00 1.39 -14.16
C HIS A 262 28.85 0.76 -14.95
N ASN A 263 27.63 1.24 -14.72
CA ASN A 263 26.43 0.79 -15.43
C ASN A 263 25.96 1.89 -16.37
N VAL A 264 25.73 1.53 -17.63
CA VAL A 264 25.52 2.48 -18.74
C VAL A 264 24.12 2.29 -19.32
N CYS A 265 23.32 3.36 -19.35
CA CYS A 265 21.99 3.36 -19.97
C CYS A 265 21.93 4.36 -21.13
N LYS A 266 21.50 3.90 -22.31
CA LYS A 266 21.21 4.77 -23.47
C LYS A 266 19.94 5.58 -23.18
N ILE A 267 20.03 6.91 -23.20
CA ILE A 267 18.88 7.79 -22.91
C ILE A 267 18.35 8.52 -24.16
N ALA A 268 19.20 8.75 -25.17
CA ALA A 268 18.76 9.35 -26.42
C ALA A 268 19.63 8.98 -27.61
N ARG A 269 19.05 9.10 -28.81
CA ARG A 269 19.76 9.08 -30.08
C ARG A 269 19.57 10.41 -30.80
N VAL A 270 20.68 11.08 -31.10
CA VAL A 270 20.71 12.31 -31.90
C VAL A 270 20.91 11.91 -33.37
N LEU A 271 19.95 12.25 -34.21
CA LEU A 271 19.98 11.95 -35.64
C LEU A 271 20.88 12.94 -36.41
N ALA A 272 21.20 12.59 -37.65
CA ALA A 272 22.06 13.41 -38.52
C ALA A 272 21.47 14.81 -38.79
N ASP A 273 20.14 14.95 -38.78
CA ASP A 273 19.43 16.23 -38.92
C ASP A 273 19.36 17.04 -37.62
N GLY A 274 19.87 16.49 -36.51
CA GLY A 274 19.87 17.09 -35.19
C GLY A 274 18.61 16.85 -34.36
N SER A 275 17.59 16.17 -34.89
CA SER A 275 16.44 15.71 -34.11
C SER A 275 16.84 14.62 -33.09
N VAL A 276 16.00 14.45 -32.06
CA VAL A 276 16.29 13.55 -30.93
C VAL A 276 15.21 12.47 -30.86
N GLU A 277 15.65 11.22 -30.75
CA GLU A 277 14.82 10.09 -30.37
C GLU A 277 15.04 9.73 -28.91
N ASP A 278 13.96 9.65 -28.13
CA ASP A 278 13.99 9.18 -26.75
C ASP A 278 14.28 7.68 -26.72
N CYS A 279 15.42 7.31 -26.14
CA CYS A 279 15.87 5.92 -26.01
C CYS A 279 15.74 5.41 -24.57
N ARG A 280 15.22 6.21 -23.64
CA ARG A 280 14.96 5.78 -22.26
C ARG A 280 14.06 4.53 -22.29
N PRO A 281 14.38 3.47 -21.55
CA PRO A 281 13.53 2.29 -21.52
C PRO A 281 12.12 2.65 -21.04
N ARG A 282 11.14 2.37 -21.89
CA ARG A 282 9.73 2.43 -21.48
C ARG A 282 9.52 1.29 -20.49
N GLN A 283 9.05 1.59 -19.27
CA GLN A 283 8.82 0.64 -18.17
C GLN A 283 8.37 -0.74 -18.69
N ALA A 284 9.32 -1.67 -18.83
CA ALA A 284 9.09 -2.98 -19.43
C ALA A 284 8.45 -3.97 -18.44
N VAL A 285 8.49 -3.69 -17.14
CA VAL A 285 7.97 -4.65 -16.14
C VAL A 285 6.46 -4.59 -15.98
N ASN A 286 5.80 -3.50 -16.38
CA ASN A 286 4.36 -3.54 -16.56
C ASN A 286 3.96 -4.47 -17.72
N ASP A 287 4.81 -4.72 -18.71
CA ASP A 287 4.47 -5.60 -19.83
C ASP A 287 4.64 -7.09 -19.48
N PHE A 288 5.49 -7.46 -18.51
CA PHE A 288 5.66 -8.87 -18.10
C PHE A 288 4.51 -9.39 -17.22
N VAL A 289 3.90 -8.51 -16.40
CA VAL A 289 2.74 -8.86 -15.55
C VAL A 289 1.42 -8.65 -16.30
N THR A 290 1.30 -7.61 -17.15
CA THR A 290 0.04 -7.34 -17.88
C THR A 290 -0.14 -8.19 -19.14
N SER A 291 0.92 -8.64 -19.81
CA SER A 291 0.81 -9.51 -21.00
C SER A 291 0.24 -10.91 -20.70
N ARG A 292 0.14 -11.30 -19.43
CA ARG A 292 -0.48 -12.58 -19.03
C ARG A 292 -1.89 -12.45 -18.46
N LEU A 293 -2.39 -11.26 -18.17
CA LEU A 293 -3.70 -11.08 -17.52
C LEU A 293 -4.83 -10.73 -18.48
N VAL A 294 -4.55 -10.22 -19.70
CA VAL A 294 -5.59 -9.82 -20.66
C VAL A 294 -5.17 -10.14 -22.10
N ASP A 295 -5.04 -11.41 -22.45
CA ASP A 295 -4.48 -11.80 -23.76
C ASP A 295 -5.50 -11.79 -24.92
N THR A 296 -6.81 -11.69 -24.62
CA THR A 296 -7.86 -11.64 -25.65
C THR A 296 -8.21 -10.18 -25.99
N PRO A 297 -7.98 -9.73 -27.24
CA PRO A 297 -8.42 -8.41 -27.72
C PRO A 297 -9.91 -8.19 -27.44
N SER A 298 -10.32 -6.96 -27.16
CA SER A 298 -11.72 -6.69 -26.81
C SER A 298 -12.31 -5.43 -27.42
N ILE A 299 -13.62 -5.44 -27.60
CA ILE A 299 -14.40 -4.26 -27.96
C ILE A 299 -15.60 -4.07 -27.03
N SER A 300 -15.95 -2.81 -26.77
CA SER A 300 -17.21 -2.43 -26.15
C SER A 300 -17.94 -1.39 -26.99
N PHE A 301 -19.26 -1.29 -26.83
CA PHE A 301 -20.11 -0.38 -27.60
C PHE A 301 -20.94 0.48 -26.65
N ILE A 302 -21.00 1.78 -26.94
CA ILE A 302 -21.86 2.75 -26.25
C ILE A 302 -22.77 3.43 -27.28
N PHE A 303 -24.06 3.52 -26.99
CA PHE A 303 -25.00 4.31 -27.78
C PHE A 303 -25.50 5.52 -26.99
N ASP A 304 -25.24 6.72 -27.52
CA ASP A 304 -25.50 7.97 -26.83
C ASP A 304 -26.94 8.46 -27.03
N ASP A 305 -27.38 9.36 -26.15
CA ASP A 305 -28.67 10.06 -26.13
C ASP A 305 -29.90 9.25 -25.64
N GLY A 306 -29.85 7.94 -25.46
CA GLY A 306 -31.01 7.18 -24.95
C GLY A 306 -32.28 7.31 -25.81
N THR A 307 -32.14 7.24 -27.13
CA THR A 307 -33.27 7.35 -28.09
C THR A 307 -34.06 6.04 -28.16
N SER A 308 -35.34 6.09 -28.53
CA SER A 308 -36.20 4.91 -28.48
C SER A 308 -35.78 3.75 -29.40
N ASP A 309 -35.02 4.05 -30.47
CA ASP A 309 -34.45 3.03 -31.37
C ASP A 309 -33.37 2.16 -30.70
N HIS A 310 -32.83 2.58 -29.56
CA HIS A 310 -31.88 1.79 -28.77
C HIS A 310 -32.47 0.46 -28.29
N LEU A 311 -33.80 0.32 -28.21
CA LEU A 311 -34.43 -0.99 -27.97
C LEU A 311 -34.15 -1.97 -29.12
N ASN A 312 -34.20 -1.50 -30.36
CA ASN A 312 -33.88 -2.32 -31.53
C ASN A 312 -32.37 -2.62 -31.59
N VAL A 313 -31.53 -1.66 -31.19
CA VAL A 313 -30.09 -1.88 -31.04
C VAL A 313 -29.85 -2.98 -30.00
N ALA A 314 -30.45 -2.90 -28.82
CA ALA A 314 -30.32 -3.91 -27.77
C ALA A 314 -30.74 -5.30 -28.27
N SER A 315 -31.90 -5.41 -28.93
CA SER A 315 -32.37 -6.68 -29.50
C SER A 315 -31.40 -7.27 -30.53
N GLN A 316 -30.72 -6.44 -31.34
CA GLN A 316 -29.68 -6.92 -32.25
C GLN A 316 -28.44 -7.43 -31.50
N PHE A 317 -27.97 -6.72 -30.48
CA PHE A 317 -26.87 -7.20 -29.64
C PHE A 317 -27.21 -8.52 -28.94
N GLU A 318 -28.41 -8.61 -28.35
CA GLU A 318 -28.92 -9.82 -27.70
C GLU A 318 -28.97 -11.02 -28.66
N ALA A 319 -29.41 -10.81 -29.90
CA ALA A 319 -29.47 -11.84 -30.94
C ALA A 319 -28.08 -12.42 -31.30
N HIS A 320 -27.01 -11.64 -31.12
CA HIS A 320 -25.62 -12.07 -31.31
C HIS A 320 -24.94 -12.53 -30.00
N GLY A 321 -25.70 -12.58 -28.89
CA GLY A 321 -25.19 -12.98 -27.58
C GLY A 321 -24.32 -11.91 -26.90
N PHE A 322 -24.46 -10.65 -27.30
CA PHE A 322 -23.67 -9.53 -26.79
C PHE A 322 -24.49 -8.59 -25.92
N ARG A 323 -23.78 -7.70 -25.22
CA ARG A 323 -24.35 -6.57 -24.48
C ARG A 323 -23.64 -5.28 -24.88
N ALA A 324 -24.35 -4.17 -24.71
CA ALA A 324 -23.90 -2.82 -25.06
C ALA A 324 -24.21 -1.86 -23.91
N GLY A 325 -23.55 -0.72 -23.91
CA GLY A 325 -23.85 0.42 -23.06
C GLY A 325 -24.80 1.41 -23.73
N PHE A 326 -25.70 2.01 -22.95
CA PHE A 326 -26.60 3.06 -23.38
C PHE A 326 -26.40 4.28 -22.48
N ALA A 327 -25.86 5.36 -23.05
CA ALA A 327 -25.66 6.61 -22.33
C ALA A 327 -26.93 7.47 -22.42
N VAL A 328 -27.50 7.79 -21.26
CA VAL A 328 -28.86 8.36 -21.16
C VAL A 328 -28.86 9.66 -20.37
N ASN A 329 -29.62 10.64 -20.85
CA ASN A 329 -29.82 11.91 -20.16
C ASN A 329 -31.09 11.87 -19.31
N ALA A 330 -30.95 11.70 -17.99
CA ALA A 330 -32.07 11.60 -17.07
C ALA A 330 -32.04 12.75 -16.03
N PRO A 331 -33.20 13.34 -15.67
CA PRO A 331 -34.55 13.01 -16.11
C PRO A 331 -34.95 13.70 -17.43
N GLN A 332 -34.16 14.62 -17.99
CA GLN A 332 -34.65 15.56 -19.00
C GLN A 332 -35.07 14.87 -20.30
N PHE A 333 -34.35 13.84 -20.75
CA PHE A 333 -34.65 13.17 -22.02
C PHE A 333 -35.28 11.79 -21.87
N ILE A 334 -35.77 11.40 -20.70
CA ILE A 334 -36.55 10.15 -20.55
C ILE A 334 -38.05 10.47 -20.49
N GLU A 335 -38.90 9.46 -20.70
CA GLU A 335 -40.38 9.61 -20.60
C GLU A 335 -40.97 10.61 -21.62
N ARG A 336 -40.37 10.72 -22.82
CA ARG A 336 -40.81 11.63 -23.89
C ARG A 336 -40.82 10.90 -25.24
N THR A 337 -41.60 11.42 -26.19
CA THR A 337 -41.67 10.89 -27.55
C THR A 337 -40.28 10.78 -28.18
N GLY A 338 -39.94 9.59 -28.70
CA GLY A 338 -38.65 9.31 -29.34
C GLY A 338 -37.50 9.01 -28.37
N ARG A 339 -37.77 8.88 -27.07
CA ARG A 339 -36.79 8.55 -26.03
C ARG A 339 -37.24 7.37 -25.20
N LEU A 340 -36.30 6.76 -24.48
CA LEU A 340 -36.59 5.63 -23.60
C LEU A 340 -37.41 6.06 -22.37
N SER A 341 -38.37 5.22 -21.97
CA SER A 341 -39.06 5.34 -20.68
C SER A 341 -38.24 4.70 -19.55
N ARG A 342 -38.55 5.01 -18.30
CA ARG A 342 -37.95 4.39 -17.11
C ARG A 342 -38.10 2.87 -17.13
N TYR A 343 -39.27 2.39 -17.55
CA TYR A 343 -39.53 0.96 -17.72
C TYR A 343 -38.60 0.34 -18.76
N GLN A 344 -38.42 1.01 -19.91
CA GLN A 344 -37.54 0.54 -20.97
C GLN A 344 -36.07 0.54 -20.52
N LEU A 345 -35.62 1.56 -19.79
CA LEU A 345 -34.27 1.62 -19.21
C LEU A 345 -34.03 0.47 -18.22
N LYS A 346 -34.98 0.23 -17.32
CA LYS A 346 -34.89 -0.88 -16.36
C LYS A 346 -34.87 -2.22 -17.08
N LYS A 347 -35.67 -2.38 -18.14
CA LYS A 347 -35.67 -3.59 -18.97
C LYS A 347 -34.33 -3.83 -19.66
N LEU A 348 -33.72 -2.80 -20.25
CA LEU A 348 -32.39 -2.90 -20.86
C LEU A 348 -31.35 -3.36 -19.84
N TYR A 349 -31.34 -2.72 -18.68
CA TYR A 349 -30.48 -3.08 -17.56
C TYR A 349 -30.70 -4.52 -17.08
N ASP A 350 -31.94 -4.94 -16.85
CA ASP A 350 -32.30 -6.31 -16.41
C ASP A 350 -31.94 -7.37 -17.46
N SER A 351 -31.81 -6.97 -18.72
CA SER A 351 -31.35 -7.84 -19.81
C SER A 351 -29.82 -7.96 -19.86
N GLY A 352 -29.09 -7.23 -19.00
CA GLY A 352 -27.63 -7.25 -18.88
C GLY A 352 -26.91 -6.16 -19.66
N HIS A 353 -27.64 -5.18 -20.20
CA HIS A 353 -27.02 -4.00 -20.81
C HIS A 353 -26.56 -3.01 -19.75
N GLU A 354 -25.52 -2.26 -20.09
CA GLU A 354 -25.03 -1.20 -19.23
C GLU A 354 -25.82 0.09 -19.47
N ILE A 355 -26.24 0.76 -18.40
CA ILE A 355 -26.84 2.09 -18.46
C ILE A 355 -25.83 3.09 -17.91
N ILE A 356 -25.53 4.11 -18.70
CA ILE A 356 -24.41 5.01 -18.49
C ILE A 356 -24.94 6.43 -18.29
N ASN A 357 -24.33 7.17 -17.36
CA ASN A 357 -24.67 8.56 -17.11
C ASN A 357 -24.25 9.43 -18.32
N HIS A 358 -25.20 10.12 -18.95
CA HIS A 358 -24.90 11.08 -20.01
C HIS A 358 -25.19 12.52 -19.61
N GLY A 359 -25.39 12.80 -18.32
CA GLY A 359 -25.71 14.13 -17.80
C GLY A 359 -27.20 14.45 -17.87
N ALA A 360 -27.67 15.22 -16.90
CA ALA A 360 -29.10 15.41 -16.68
C ALA A 360 -29.83 16.17 -17.78
N THR A 361 -29.19 17.18 -18.39
CA THR A 361 -29.82 18.07 -19.37
C THR A 361 -29.06 18.17 -20.70
N HIS A 362 -28.01 17.37 -20.90
CA HIS A 362 -27.17 17.32 -22.12
C HIS A 362 -26.40 18.64 -22.35
N LYS A 363 -25.83 19.20 -21.27
CA LYS A 363 -25.00 20.42 -21.37
C LYS A 363 -23.60 20.11 -21.92
N ASP A 364 -23.08 21.04 -22.71
CA ASP A 364 -21.66 21.04 -23.11
C ASP A 364 -20.80 21.47 -21.91
N ILE A 365 -20.35 20.48 -21.14
CA ILE A 365 -19.57 20.69 -19.93
C ILE A 365 -18.15 21.23 -20.20
N SER A 366 -17.70 21.28 -21.45
CA SER A 366 -16.42 21.91 -21.81
C SER A 366 -16.45 23.44 -21.67
N GLN A 367 -17.64 24.05 -21.73
CA GLN A 367 -17.80 25.51 -21.71
C GLN A 367 -17.83 26.11 -20.29
N PHE A 368 -18.02 25.28 -19.26
CA PHE A 368 -18.24 25.73 -17.89
C PHE A 368 -16.92 25.71 -17.11
N VAL A 369 -16.04 26.67 -17.33
CA VAL A 369 -14.76 26.77 -16.58
C VAL A 369 -15.01 27.41 -15.21
N HIS A 370 -14.54 26.79 -14.13
CA HIS A 370 -14.74 27.21 -12.73
C HIS A 370 -16.18 27.19 -12.20
N GLU A 371 -17.07 26.41 -12.80
CA GLU A 371 -18.47 26.24 -12.35
C GLU A 371 -18.75 24.78 -11.92
N PRO A 372 -18.11 24.27 -10.85
CA PRO A 372 -18.23 22.87 -10.43
C PRO A 372 -19.67 22.50 -10.01
N THR A 373 -20.49 23.47 -9.60
CA THR A 373 -21.89 23.25 -9.22
C THR A 373 -22.76 22.87 -10.41
N VAL A 374 -22.51 23.42 -11.60
CA VAL A 374 -23.26 23.09 -12.82
C VAL A 374 -22.90 21.69 -13.30
N VAL A 375 -21.61 21.36 -13.29
CA VAL A 375 -21.13 20.03 -13.65
C VAL A 375 -21.64 18.99 -12.65
N ARG A 376 -21.55 19.26 -11.34
CA ARG A 376 -22.10 18.40 -10.30
C ARG A 376 -23.61 18.19 -10.46
N ALA A 377 -24.37 19.24 -10.77
CA ALA A 377 -25.80 19.11 -11.02
C ALA A 377 -26.13 18.21 -12.22
N GLU A 378 -25.37 18.28 -13.31
CA GLU A 378 -25.53 17.37 -14.46
C GLU A 378 -25.25 15.92 -14.09
N VAL A 379 -24.16 15.70 -13.34
CA VAL A 379 -23.67 14.37 -12.96
C VAL A 379 -24.58 13.71 -11.93
N ASP A 380 -24.82 14.38 -10.80
CA ASP A 380 -25.54 13.83 -9.66
C ASP A 380 -27.02 13.62 -9.99
N THR A 381 -27.69 14.61 -10.60
CA THR A 381 -29.12 14.51 -10.92
C THR A 381 -29.43 13.31 -11.83
N CYS A 382 -28.57 13.06 -12.82
CA CYS A 382 -28.75 11.91 -13.71
C CYS A 382 -28.42 10.59 -13.01
N CYS A 383 -27.31 10.55 -12.26
CA CYS A 383 -26.93 9.37 -11.48
C CYS A 383 -28.04 8.99 -10.47
N ASP A 384 -28.56 9.96 -9.70
CA ASP A 384 -29.62 9.77 -8.73
C ASP A 384 -30.93 9.34 -9.38
N THR A 385 -31.28 9.93 -10.53
CA THR A 385 -32.50 9.54 -11.26
C THR A 385 -32.44 8.09 -11.72
N LEU A 386 -31.29 7.62 -12.19
CA LEU A 386 -31.09 6.24 -12.63
C LEU A 386 -30.99 5.27 -11.44
N ASN A 387 -30.26 5.65 -10.39
CA ASN A 387 -30.17 4.87 -9.15
C ASN A 387 -31.55 4.67 -8.50
N ALA A 388 -32.42 5.68 -8.54
CA ALA A 388 -33.81 5.59 -8.04
C ALA A 388 -34.66 4.56 -8.81
N LEU A 389 -34.22 4.10 -9.99
CA LEU A 389 -34.86 3.01 -10.75
C LEU A 389 -34.27 1.63 -10.38
N GLY A 390 -33.33 1.57 -9.44
CA GLY A 390 -32.54 0.37 -9.13
C GLY A 390 -31.49 0.05 -10.19
N ILE A 391 -31.02 1.06 -10.93
CA ILE A 391 -29.99 0.93 -11.97
C ILE A 391 -28.69 1.59 -11.44
N PRO A 392 -27.69 0.83 -10.96
CA PRO A 392 -26.37 1.33 -10.63
C PRO A 392 -25.68 1.87 -11.88
N VAL A 393 -25.07 3.04 -11.73
CA VAL A 393 -24.42 3.76 -12.83
C VAL A 393 -22.92 3.81 -12.61
N PHE A 394 -22.17 3.06 -13.42
CA PHE A 394 -20.71 2.93 -13.28
C PHE A 394 -19.93 3.89 -14.19
N GLY A 395 -20.52 4.26 -15.32
CA GLY A 395 -19.86 5.03 -16.36
C GLY A 395 -20.42 6.43 -16.50
N TRP A 396 -19.55 7.37 -16.82
CA TRP A 396 -19.91 8.68 -17.35
C TRP A 396 -19.55 8.78 -18.83
N VAL A 397 -20.44 9.37 -19.62
CA VAL A 397 -20.14 9.81 -20.99
C VAL A 397 -20.45 11.28 -21.08
N THR A 398 -19.45 12.05 -21.47
CA THR A 398 -19.60 13.50 -21.60
C THR A 398 -20.43 13.85 -22.83
N PRO A 399 -21.53 14.62 -22.71
CA PRO A 399 -22.16 15.25 -23.87
C PRO A 399 -21.14 16.01 -24.71
N TYR A 400 -21.23 15.92 -26.03
CA TYR A 400 -20.26 16.51 -26.97
C TYR A 400 -18.83 15.93 -26.84
N SER A 401 -18.67 14.81 -26.12
CA SER A 401 -17.43 14.07 -25.88
C SER A 401 -16.35 14.77 -25.05
N VAL A 402 -16.40 16.10 -24.89
CA VAL A 402 -15.34 16.88 -24.24
C VAL A 402 -15.76 17.33 -22.84
N ALA A 403 -15.04 16.89 -21.81
CA ALA A 403 -15.15 17.48 -20.46
C ALA A 403 -14.00 18.44 -20.23
N HIS A 404 -14.14 19.45 -19.37
CA HIS A 404 -12.98 20.20 -18.91
C HIS A 404 -12.13 19.35 -17.95
N GLY A 405 -10.81 19.35 -18.10
CA GLY A 405 -9.89 18.49 -17.30
C GLY A 405 -10.02 18.66 -15.78
N ASP A 406 -10.36 19.87 -15.33
CA ASP A 406 -10.53 20.21 -13.90
C ASP A 406 -11.64 19.43 -13.20
N TYR A 407 -12.58 18.80 -13.92
CA TYR A 407 -13.74 18.12 -13.32
C TYR A 407 -13.60 16.61 -13.20
N GLN A 408 -12.44 16.05 -13.51
CA GLN A 408 -12.19 14.61 -13.39
C GLN A 408 -12.45 14.08 -11.97
N TYR A 409 -12.16 14.88 -10.94
CA TYR A 409 -12.46 14.51 -9.55
C TYR A 409 -13.97 14.41 -9.27
N LEU A 410 -14.79 15.26 -9.90
CA LEU A 410 -16.25 15.20 -9.74
C LEU A 410 -16.83 13.94 -10.40
N LEU A 411 -16.26 13.54 -11.53
CA LEU A 411 -16.70 12.33 -12.24
C LEU A 411 -16.32 11.08 -11.45
N SER A 412 -15.12 11.04 -10.87
CA SER A 412 -14.60 9.90 -10.10
C SER A 412 -15.28 9.71 -8.74
N GLU A 413 -15.95 10.74 -8.20
CA GLU A 413 -16.76 10.60 -6.98
C GLU A 413 -17.93 9.62 -7.14
N ARG A 414 -18.47 9.49 -8.37
CA ARG A 414 -19.71 8.76 -8.65
C ARG A 414 -19.55 7.63 -9.67
N HIS A 415 -18.48 7.63 -10.48
CA HIS A 415 -18.30 6.70 -11.59
C HIS A 415 -16.94 5.98 -11.52
N ALA A 416 -16.92 4.72 -11.95
CA ALA A 416 -15.73 3.90 -12.08
C ALA A 416 -14.92 4.23 -13.36
N TYR A 417 -15.60 4.74 -14.39
CA TYR A 417 -14.94 5.24 -15.60
C TYR A 417 -15.68 6.45 -16.21
N ALA A 418 -14.98 7.25 -17.01
CA ALA A 418 -15.55 8.39 -17.70
C ALA A 418 -14.96 8.56 -19.11
N CYS A 419 -15.84 8.75 -20.10
CA CYS A 419 -15.46 9.12 -21.46
C CYS A 419 -15.46 10.65 -21.59
N THR A 420 -14.26 11.24 -21.72
CA THR A 420 -14.02 12.70 -21.66
C THR A 420 -13.13 13.21 -22.81
N GLN A 421 -12.88 12.38 -23.83
CA GLN A 421 -12.03 12.63 -25.02
C GLN A 421 -10.51 12.59 -24.77
N TYR A 422 -10.03 12.74 -23.54
CA TYR A 422 -8.59 12.81 -23.23
C TYR A 422 -7.82 11.48 -23.27
N GLY A 423 -8.46 10.41 -23.71
CA GLY A 423 -7.86 9.08 -23.77
C GLY A 423 -6.99 8.85 -24.98
N PRO A 424 -6.32 7.69 -25.05
CA PRO A 424 -5.60 7.27 -26.24
C PRO A 424 -6.49 7.43 -27.49
N LEU A 425 -5.91 7.90 -28.59
CA LEU A 425 -6.66 8.15 -29.83
C LEU A 425 -7.41 6.89 -30.29
N ASN A 426 -8.51 7.09 -31.02
CA ASN A 426 -9.30 6.03 -31.65
C ASN A 426 -9.98 5.05 -30.67
N GLY A 427 -10.38 5.52 -29.49
CA GLY A 427 -11.13 4.72 -28.53
C GLY A 427 -10.30 3.64 -27.83
N ARG A 428 -8.97 3.68 -27.94
CA ARG A 428 -8.11 2.65 -27.34
C ARG A 428 -8.09 2.75 -25.82
N ILE A 429 -8.12 1.59 -25.18
CA ILE A 429 -7.93 1.42 -23.74
C ILE A 429 -6.73 0.51 -23.56
N ASP A 430 -5.68 1.05 -22.95
CA ASP A 430 -4.51 0.31 -22.51
C ASP A 430 -4.47 0.26 -20.97
N VAL A 431 -3.69 -0.65 -20.39
CA VAL A 431 -3.59 -0.88 -18.94
C VAL A 431 -3.21 0.36 -18.10
N ARG A 432 -2.59 1.37 -18.73
CA ARG A 432 -2.19 2.64 -18.11
C ARG A 432 -3.18 3.78 -18.35
N THR A 433 -4.29 3.50 -19.05
CA THR A 433 -5.29 4.51 -19.36
C THR A 433 -5.95 4.94 -18.07
N ASP A 434 -5.93 6.24 -17.80
CA ASP A 434 -6.72 6.81 -16.71
C ASP A 434 -8.21 6.54 -16.99
N PRO A 435 -8.92 5.78 -16.13
CA PRO A 435 -10.29 5.39 -16.40
C PRO A 435 -11.23 6.60 -16.44
N MET A 436 -10.84 7.77 -15.94
CA MET A 436 -11.62 9.02 -16.05
C MET A 436 -11.38 9.80 -17.35
N LYS A 437 -10.45 9.32 -18.18
CA LYS A 437 -10.01 9.95 -19.41
C LYS A 437 -10.20 9.04 -20.60
N LEU A 438 -11.29 8.30 -20.71
CA LEU A 438 -11.47 7.44 -21.88
C LEU A 438 -11.83 8.27 -23.13
N SER A 439 -11.35 7.81 -24.28
CA SER A 439 -11.83 8.23 -25.60
C SER A 439 -12.70 7.12 -26.21
N ARG A 440 -13.39 7.41 -27.31
CA ARG A 440 -14.26 6.44 -28.00
C ARG A 440 -14.13 6.57 -29.51
N PHE A 441 -14.29 5.46 -30.23
CA PHE A 441 -14.22 5.42 -31.69
C PHE A 441 -15.62 5.54 -32.31
N ASN A 442 -15.85 6.54 -33.17
CA ASN A 442 -17.16 6.79 -33.78
C ASN A 442 -17.46 5.81 -34.94
N ILE A 443 -18.66 5.21 -34.95
CA ILE A 443 -19.13 4.33 -36.03
C ILE A 443 -20.38 4.83 -36.77
N ASP A 444 -20.88 6.03 -36.51
CA ASP A 444 -22.09 6.57 -37.16
C ASP A 444 -21.95 6.63 -38.69
N LYS A 445 -20.72 6.92 -39.18
CA LYS A 445 -20.43 7.12 -40.61
C LYS A 445 -19.40 6.14 -41.19
N ILE A 446 -18.93 5.17 -40.41
CA ILE A 446 -17.90 4.24 -40.88
C ILE A 446 -18.47 3.31 -41.96
N ALA A 447 -17.74 3.02 -43.04
CA ALA A 447 -18.16 1.99 -43.98
C ALA A 447 -18.03 0.58 -43.36
N LEU A 448 -18.85 -0.38 -43.79
CA LEU A 448 -18.79 -1.75 -43.25
C LEU A 448 -17.40 -2.38 -43.39
N ASN A 449 -16.73 -2.15 -44.53
CA ASN A 449 -15.38 -2.67 -44.76
C ASN A 449 -14.34 -2.02 -43.83
N ASP A 450 -14.47 -0.73 -43.54
CA ASP A 450 -13.56 -0.03 -42.63
C ASP A 450 -13.78 -0.49 -41.18
N PHE A 451 -15.03 -0.80 -40.80
CA PHE A 451 -15.32 -1.43 -39.51
C PHE A 451 -14.70 -2.82 -39.39
N LYS A 452 -14.82 -3.65 -40.44
CA LYS A 452 -14.16 -4.97 -40.46
C LYS A 452 -12.63 -4.83 -40.33
N ALA A 453 -12.04 -3.89 -41.06
CA ALA A 453 -10.60 -3.59 -40.95
C ALA A 453 -10.20 -3.07 -39.56
N LEU A 454 -11.07 -2.30 -38.88
CA LEU A 454 -10.89 -1.90 -37.48
C LEU A 454 -10.83 -3.14 -36.58
N ILE A 455 -11.78 -4.07 -36.70
CA ILE A 455 -11.80 -5.30 -35.90
C ILE A 455 -10.56 -6.17 -36.18
N ASP A 456 -10.17 -6.32 -37.44
CA ASP A 456 -8.98 -7.08 -37.83
C ASP A 456 -7.70 -6.47 -37.23
N ARG A 457 -7.61 -5.13 -37.22
CA ARG A 457 -6.51 -4.42 -36.56
C ARG A 457 -6.51 -4.67 -35.06
N VAL A 458 -7.68 -4.59 -34.41
CA VAL A 458 -7.82 -4.83 -32.97
C VAL A 458 -7.32 -6.23 -32.61
N ILE A 459 -7.73 -7.24 -33.38
CA ILE A 459 -7.31 -8.63 -33.19
C ILE A 459 -5.80 -8.77 -33.42
N LYS A 460 -5.31 -8.28 -34.56
CA LYS A 460 -3.90 -8.38 -34.95
C LYS A 460 -2.96 -7.74 -33.94
N ASN A 461 -3.35 -6.58 -33.40
CA ASN A 461 -2.53 -5.79 -32.49
C ASN A 461 -2.81 -6.07 -31.01
N LYS A 462 -3.74 -6.98 -30.69
CA LYS A 462 -4.22 -7.22 -29.31
C LYS A 462 -4.68 -5.95 -28.59
N GLU A 463 -5.44 -5.11 -29.30
CA GLU A 463 -5.96 -3.86 -28.75
C GLU A 463 -7.27 -4.07 -27.97
N HIS A 464 -7.59 -3.10 -27.11
CA HIS A 464 -8.93 -2.95 -26.53
C HIS A 464 -9.52 -1.63 -26.97
N VAL A 465 -10.71 -1.64 -27.56
CA VAL A 465 -11.32 -0.44 -28.14
C VAL A 465 -12.75 -0.23 -27.64
N CYS A 466 -13.05 0.98 -27.18
CA CYS A 466 -14.39 1.46 -26.88
C CYS A 466 -14.97 2.19 -28.09
N ILE A 467 -16.13 1.74 -28.55
CA ILE A 467 -16.81 2.20 -29.76
C ILE A 467 -18.08 2.95 -29.36
N TYR A 468 -18.45 3.98 -30.13
CA TYR A 468 -19.73 4.65 -29.92
C TYR A 468 -20.48 4.99 -31.21
N GLY A 469 -21.80 5.05 -31.08
CA GLY A 469 -22.74 5.58 -32.09
C GLY A 469 -23.92 6.27 -31.41
N HIS A 470 -24.84 6.83 -32.19
CA HIS A 470 -26.01 7.54 -31.65
C HIS A 470 -27.32 6.87 -32.07
N LYS A 471 -27.76 7.09 -33.31
CA LYS A 471 -29.03 6.59 -33.84
C LYS A 471 -28.81 5.51 -34.87
N VAL A 472 -29.57 4.43 -34.75
CA VAL A 472 -29.53 3.28 -35.67
C VAL A 472 -30.89 3.11 -36.33
N THR A 473 -31.07 3.78 -37.46
CA THR A 473 -32.35 3.82 -38.18
C THR A 473 -32.13 3.85 -39.69
N ASP A 474 -33.14 3.51 -40.49
CA ASP A 474 -33.01 3.39 -41.95
C ASP A 474 -32.67 4.70 -42.67
N ILE A 475 -32.84 5.85 -42.00
CA ILE A 475 -32.56 7.18 -42.56
C ILE A 475 -31.18 7.73 -42.16
N HIS A 476 -30.41 6.99 -41.34
CA HIS A 476 -29.05 7.36 -40.93
C HIS A 476 -28.01 6.46 -41.61
N GLU A 477 -26.75 6.89 -41.65
CA GLU A 477 -25.65 6.13 -42.28
C GLU A 477 -25.33 4.81 -41.54
N LEU A 478 -25.64 4.74 -40.25
CA LEU A 478 -25.66 3.51 -39.46
C LEU A 478 -27.10 2.96 -39.42
N THR A 479 -27.42 2.07 -40.36
CA THR A 479 -28.74 1.42 -40.45
C THR A 479 -28.80 0.15 -39.59
N PRO A 480 -30.00 -0.35 -39.23
CA PRO A 480 -30.15 -1.63 -38.56
C PRO A 480 -29.49 -2.80 -39.32
N ALA A 481 -29.64 -2.84 -40.65
CA ALA A 481 -29.00 -3.88 -41.46
C ALA A 481 -27.47 -3.83 -41.36
N LYS A 482 -26.89 -2.63 -41.42
CA LYS A 482 -25.44 -2.41 -41.32
C LYS A 482 -24.90 -2.75 -39.92
N LEU A 483 -25.62 -2.36 -38.86
CA LEU A 483 -25.27 -2.75 -37.49
C LEU A 483 -25.29 -4.27 -37.34
N ASN A 484 -26.33 -4.94 -37.85
CA ASN A 484 -26.42 -6.39 -37.80
C ASN A 484 -25.23 -7.07 -38.51
N ASP A 485 -24.81 -6.56 -39.68
CA ASP A 485 -23.62 -7.07 -40.39
C ASP A 485 -22.31 -6.84 -39.61
N MET A 486 -22.19 -5.71 -38.90
CA MET A 486 -21.07 -5.43 -38.01
C MET A 486 -21.03 -6.42 -36.83
N LEU A 487 -22.18 -6.67 -36.19
CA LEU A 487 -22.29 -7.61 -35.07
C LEU A 487 -22.07 -9.05 -35.49
N ALA A 488 -22.58 -9.46 -36.66
CA ALA A 488 -22.33 -10.78 -37.23
C ALA A 488 -20.83 -11.00 -37.49
N TYR A 489 -20.11 -9.96 -37.94
CA TYR A 489 -18.65 -10.04 -38.08
C TYR A 489 -17.97 -10.23 -36.72
N CYS A 490 -18.35 -9.44 -35.70
CA CYS A 490 -17.81 -9.59 -34.35
C CYS A 490 -18.08 -11.00 -33.80
N ARG A 491 -19.31 -11.51 -33.96
CA ARG A 491 -19.72 -12.87 -33.56
C ARG A 491 -18.83 -13.95 -34.16
N ALA A 492 -18.56 -13.87 -35.47
CA ALA A 492 -17.66 -14.81 -36.12
C ALA A 492 -16.25 -14.81 -35.50
N GLN A 493 -15.73 -13.64 -35.10
CA GLN A 493 -14.41 -13.53 -34.45
C GLN A 493 -14.43 -14.02 -32.99
N VAL A 494 -15.53 -13.80 -32.26
CA VAL A 494 -15.70 -14.36 -30.91
C VAL A 494 -15.82 -15.89 -30.98
N ASP A 495 -16.56 -16.45 -31.94
CA ASP A 495 -16.67 -17.90 -32.15
C ASP A 495 -15.32 -18.54 -32.52
N ALA A 496 -14.46 -17.79 -33.21
CA ALA A 496 -13.09 -18.18 -33.50
C ALA A 496 -12.13 -18.03 -32.29
N GLY A 497 -12.61 -17.51 -31.15
CA GLY A 497 -11.81 -17.29 -29.95
C GLY A 497 -10.80 -16.13 -30.07
N GLN A 498 -10.99 -15.21 -31.02
CA GLN A 498 -10.03 -14.15 -31.34
C GLN A 498 -10.39 -12.79 -30.74
N LEU A 499 -11.64 -12.61 -30.30
CA LEU A 499 -12.17 -11.34 -29.84
C LEU A 499 -13.13 -11.56 -28.68
N SER A 500 -13.17 -10.61 -27.75
CA SER A 500 -14.20 -10.51 -26.72
C SER A 500 -15.06 -9.27 -26.93
N VAL A 501 -16.38 -9.42 -26.90
CA VAL A 501 -17.34 -8.30 -26.91
C VAL A 501 -18.02 -8.22 -25.55
N MET A 502 -17.95 -7.05 -24.91
CA MET A 502 -18.41 -6.86 -23.54
C MET A 502 -18.92 -5.43 -23.30
N THR A 503 -19.52 -5.17 -22.13
CA THR A 503 -19.89 -3.80 -21.74
C THR A 503 -18.64 -2.96 -21.45
N THR A 504 -18.77 -1.63 -21.46
CA THR A 504 -17.60 -0.76 -21.26
C THR A 504 -17.09 -0.87 -19.83
N ALA A 505 -17.95 -0.97 -18.81
CA ALA A 505 -17.50 -1.27 -17.45
C ALA A 505 -16.68 -2.57 -17.36
N GLN A 506 -17.13 -3.64 -18.02
CA GLN A 506 -16.40 -4.91 -18.05
C GLN A 506 -15.04 -4.77 -18.73
N GLN A 507 -15.00 -4.05 -19.87
CA GLN A 507 -13.76 -3.81 -20.61
C GLN A 507 -12.76 -2.99 -19.79
N VAL A 508 -13.19 -1.87 -19.20
CA VAL A 508 -12.32 -0.99 -18.40
C VAL A 508 -11.78 -1.73 -17.18
N ARG A 509 -12.65 -2.48 -16.48
CA ARG A 509 -12.25 -3.31 -15.34
C ARG A 509 -11.20 -4.35 -15.73
N MET A 510 -11.43 -5.04 -16.85
CA MET A 510 -10.53 -6.07 -17.37
C MET A 510 -9.16 -5.48 -17.73
N VAL A 511 -9.12 -4.34 -18.43
CA VAL A 511 -7.90 -3.80 -19.01
C VAL A 511 -7.11 -2.94 -18.02
N VAL A 512 -7.75 -1.95 -17.39
CA VAL A 512 -7.05 -0.96 -16.55
C VAL A 512 -6.84 -1.48 -15.13
N GLY A 513 -7.54 -2.55 -14.73
CA GLY A 513 -7.44 -3.08 -13.37
C GLY A 513 -7.84 -2.00 -12.36
N THR A 514 -9.02 -1.41 -12.53
CA THR A 514 -9.49 -0.33 -11.65
C THR A 514 -9.52 -0.81 -10.21
N SER A 515 -8.59 -0.31 -9.40
CA SER A 515 -8.44 -0.57 -7.96
C SER A 515 -9.50 0.14 -7.10
N ASN A 516 -10.59 0.62 -7.70
CA ASN A 516 -11.63 1.40 -7.03
C ASN A 516 -12.98 0.66 -7.01
N GLN A 517 -13.26 -0.01 -5.89
CA GLN A 517 -14.42 0.27 -5.04
C GLN A 517 -15.82 0.50 -5.65
N GLN A 518 -16.26 -0.19 -6.70
CA GLN A 518 -17.68 -0.15 -7.13
C GLN A 518 -18.15 -1.46 -7.78
N PHE A 519 -18.41 -2.51 -6.99
CA PHE A 519 -19.24 -3.64 -7.43
C PHE A 519 -20.06 -4.24 -6.28
N MET A 520 -21.30 -3.79 -6.08
CA MET A 520 -22.39 -4.77 -6.01
C MET A 520 -22.76 -5.05 -7.47
N GLN A 521 -23.03 -6.31 -7.83
CA GLN A 521 -23.52 -6.62 -9.17
C GLN A 521 -25.05 -6.55 -9.21
N ILE A 522 -25.59 -6.33 -10.40
CA ILE A 522 -27.01 -6.38 -10.72
C ILE A 522 -27.57 -7.75 -10.28
N GLY A 523 -28.46 -7.78 -9.28
CA GLY A 523 -29.16 -9.00 -8.84
C GLY A 523 -29.16 -9.28 -7.33
N ASP A 524 -28.24 -8.65 -6.58
CA ASP A 524 -28.15 -8.88 -5.13
C ASP A 524 -29.37 -8.27 -4.40
N VAL A 525 -30.39 -9.10 -4.11
CA VAL A 525 -31.56 -8.73 -3.30
C VAL A 525 -31.26 -9.06 -1.84
N ILE A 526 -31.10 -8.03 -1.02
CA ILE A 526 -30.97 -8.19 0.43
C ILE A 526 -32.40 -8.28 0.99
N GLU A 527 -32.84 -9.48 1.35
CA GLU A 527 -34.12 -9.66 2.01
C GLU A 527 -34.17 -8.81 3.30
N SER A 528 -35.26 -8.06 3.47
CA SER A 528 -35.50 -7.30 4.69
C SER A 528 -35.88 -8.27 5.81
N GLY A 529 -34.90 -8.71 6.60
CA GLY A 529 -35.19 -9.46 7.80
C GLY A 529 -33.98 -10.17 8.36
N VAL A 530 -33.75 -9.96 9.66
CA VAL A 530 -32.77 -10.64 10.53
C VAL A 530 -31.32 -10.13 10.43
N ASN A 531 -30.73 -9.86 11.60
CA ASN A 531 -29.29 -9.59 11.76
C ASN A 531 -28.52 -10.90 11.56
N GLY A 532 -27.46 -10.89 10.75
CA GLY A 532 -26.67 -12.10 10.51
C GLY A 532 -25.93 -12.14 9.18
N TRP A 533 -25.35 -13.30 8.89
CA TRP A 533 -24.71 -13.61 7.61
C TRP A 533 -25.74 -14.10 6.61
N MET A 534 -25.75 -13.52 5.41
CA MET A 534 -26.76 -13.78 4.38
C MET A 534 -26.08 -13.89 3.02
N ALA A 535 -26.56 -14.81 2.17
CA ALA A 535 -26.16 -14.84 0.76
C ALA A 535 -26.75 -13.62 0.03
N SER A 536 -26.02 -13.06 -0.94
CA SER A 536 -26.47 -11.91 -1.72
C SER A 536 -27.44 -12.31 -2.84
N ASN A 537 -27.29 -13.51 -3.39
CA ASN A 537 -28.21 -14.10 -4.38
C ASN A 537 -28.84 -15.38 -3.82
N GLY A 538 -29.98 -15.24 -3.16
CA GLY A 538 -30.72 -16.35 -2.56
C GLY A 538 -30.99 -17.47 -3.57
N ASN A 539 -30.23 -18.57 -3.44
CA ASN A 539 -30.46 -19.96 -3.87
C ASN A 539 -29.16 -20.72 -4.17
N ASN A 540 -28.04 -20.01 -4.44
CA ASN A 540 -26.77 -20.64 -4.83
C ASN A 540 -25.80 -20.86 -3.66
N THR A 541 -26.04 -20.23 -2.52
CA THR A 541 -25.15 -20.26 -1.37
C THR A 541 -25.90 -20.70 -0.12
N THR A 542 -25.37 -21.71 0.56
CA THR A 542 -25.85 -22.14 1.87
C THR A 542 -24.95 -21.53 2.94
N VAL A 543 -25.54 -20.76 3.86
CA VAL A 543 -24.86 -20.26 5.06
C VAL A 543 -25.42 -21.02 6.24
N SER A 544 -24.54 -21.71 6.97
CA SER A 544 -24.88 -22.42 8.21
C SER A 544 -24.04 -21.87 9.35
N GLN A 545 -24.70 -21.50 10.45
CA GLN A 545 -24.03 -20.99 11.63
C GLN A 545 -24.10 -22.04 12.73
N SER A 546 -22.95 -22.61 13.09
CA SER A 546 -22.87 -23.64 14.13
C SER A 546 -22.82 -23.02 15.53
N ASP A 547 -22.17 -21.86 15.65
CA ASP A 547 -22.07 -21.07 16.87
C ASP A 547 -21.87 -19.58 16.51
N PRO A 548 -21.98 -18.66 17.48
CA PRO A 548 -21.90 -17.24 17.14
C PRO A 548 -20.58 -16.84 16.48
N GLU A 549 -19.44 -17.41 16.84
CA GLU A 549 -18.16 -17.05 16.25
C GLU A 549 -17.80 -17.87 15.00
N THR A 550 -18.62 -18.83 14.55
CA THR A 550 -18.28 -19.72 13.43
C THR A 550 -19.42 -19.87 12.43
N ILE A 551 -19.13 -19.60 11.16
CA ILE A 551 -20.03 -19.87 10.04
C ILE A 551 -19.37 -20.80 9.03
N ALA A 552 -20.15 -21.69 8.44
CA ALA A 552 -19.77 -22.50 7.29
C ALA A 552 -20.61 -22.08 6.08
N ILE A 553 -19.93 -21.82 4.98
CA ILE A 553 -20.48 -21.34 3.72
C ILE A 553 -20.16 -22.36 2.64
N SER A 554 -21.17 -22.72 1.85
CA SER A 554 -20.98 -23.51 0.63
C SER A 554 -21.67 -22.83 -0.55
N THR A 555 -21.00 -22.77 -1.70
CA THR A 555 -21.54 -22.15 -2.92
C THR A 555 -21.66 -23.17 -4.05
N THR A 556 -22.67 -23.01 -4.90
CA THR A 556 -22.90 -23.79 -6.12
C THR A 556 -22.72 -22.97 -7.40
N ALA A 557 -22.46 -21.67 -7.25
CA ALA A 557 -22.10 -20.71 -8.29
C ALA A 557 -21.24 -19.59 -7.64
N VAL A 558 -20.64 -18.72 -8.43
CA VAL A 558 -19.97 -17.51 -7.90
C VAL A 558 -21.00 -16.66 -7.18
N ASP A 559 -20.73 -16.30 -5.92
CA ASP A 559 -21.68 -15.55 -5.09
C ASP A 559 -20.98 -14.73 -4.00
N SER A 560 -21.74 -13.91 -3.27
CA SER A 560 -21.26 -13.19 -2.11
C SER A 560 -22.08 -13.44 -0.86
N VAL A 561 -21.42 -13.37 0.29
CA VAL A 561 -22.04 -13.53 1.61
C VAL A 561 -21.77 -12.27 2.43
N ILE A 562 -22.83 -11.63 2.88
CA ILE A 562 -22.82 -10.32 3.55
C ILE A 562 -23.11 -10.51 5.03
N TRP A 563 -22.35 -9.84 5.88
CA TRP A 563 -22.62 -9.72 7.30
C TRP A 563 -23.35 -8.41 7.56
N ARG A 564 -24.65 -8.47 7.85
CA ARG A 564 -25.42 -7.28 8.20
C ARG A 564 -25.27 -6.96 9.68
N ILE A 565 -24.77 -5.77 9.97
CA ILE A 565 -24.65 -5.21 11.33
C ILE A 565 -25.39 -3.87 11.35
N LEU A 566 -26.30 -3.67 12.29
CA LEU A 566 -26.99 -2.40 12.51
C LEU A 566 -26.29 -1.64 13.67
N PRO A 567 -25.29 -0.78 13.40
CA PRO A 567 -24.76 0.11 14.43
C PRO A 567 -25.82 1.17 14.81
N GLU A 568 -25.85 1.62 16.06
CA GLU A 568 -26.54 2.87 16.40
C GLU A 568 -25.84 4.03 15.64
N GLN A 569 -26.59 5.01 15.12
CA GLN A 569 -26.06 6.03 14.20
C GLN A 569 -24.90 6.86 14.77
N ASP A 570 -24.77 6.93 16.10
CA ASP A 570 -23.76 7.72 16.80
C ASP A 570 -22.32 7.14 16.71
N TYR A 571 -22.13 5.97 16.09
CA TYR A 571 -20.81 5.30 15.96
C TYR A 571 -20.11 5.51 14.61
N LEU A 572 -20.78 6.09 13.61
CA LEU A 572 -20.23 6.27 12.26
C LEU A 572 -19.72 7.70 12.09
N ILE A 573 -18.45 7.91 12.45
CA ILE A 573 -17.79 9.22 12.32
C ILE A 573 -17.03 9.27 11.00
N GLU A 574 -17.28 10.30 10.21
CA GLU A 574 -16.56 10.55 8.95
C GLU A 574 -15.02 10.46 9.15
N ASN A 575 -14.34 9.83 8.20
CA ASN A 575 -12.90 9.61 8.17
C ASN A 575 -12.35 8.76 9.33
N GLN A 576 -13.20 8.13 10.14
CA GLN A 576 -12.75 7.15 11.11
C GLN A 576 -12.38 5.83 10.39
N PRO A 577 -11.25 5.20 10.74
CA PRO A 577 -10.87 3.93 10.15
C PRO A 577 -11.77 2.79 10.66
N VAL A 578 -12.17 1.90 9.77
CA VAL A 578 -12.84 0.64 10.08
C VAL A 578 -11.99 -0.52 9.59
N THR A 579 -11.89 -1.58 10.39
CA THR A 579 -11.18 -2.82 10.05
C THR A 579 -12.15 -3.99 10.16
N PHE A 580 -12.39 -4.69 9.06
CA PHE A 580 -13.03 -5.99 9.10
C PHE A 580 -11.97 -7.09 9.08
N SER A 581 -12.06 -8.07 9.97
CA SER A 581 -11.16 -9.23 9.98
C SER A 581 -11.85 -10.52 10.38
N ALA A 582 -11.41 -11.65 9.83
CA ALA A 582 -11.90 -12.97 10.19
C ALA A 582 -10.80 -14.02 10.03
N LYS A 583 -10.88 -15.12 10.79
CA LYS A 583 -10.14 -16.34 10.47
C LYS A 583 -10.90 -17.09 9.39
N ILE A 584 -10.21 -17.60 8.38
CA ILE A 584 -10.84 -18.30 7.27
C ILE A 584 -10.09 -19.60 6.98
N THR A 585 -10.85 -20.67 6.80
CA THR A 585 -10.38 -22.01 6.47
C THR A 585 -11.18 -22.51 5.27
N ALA A 586 -10.51 -23.02 4.23
CA ALA A 586 -11.14 -23.52 3.01
C ALA A 586 -10.25 -24.58 2.34
N SER A 587 -10.79 -25.27 1.33
CA SER A 587 -10.08 -26.28 0.53
C SER A 587 -9.56 -25.70 -0.79
N ASP A 588 -8.40 -25.03 -0.76
CA ASP A 588 -7.72 -24.46 -1.94
C ASP A 588 -8.61 -23.54 -2.81
N VAL A 589 -9.23 -22.53 -2.17
CA VAL A 589 -10.18 -21.60 -2.80
C VAL A 589 -9.61 -20.17 -2.80
N SER A 590 -9.83 -19.44 -3.89
CA SER A 590 -9.54 -17.99 -3.96
C SER A 590 -10.77 -17.20 -3.50
N ILE A 591 -10.62 -16.37 -2.46
CA ILE A 591 -11.72 -15.57 -1.89
C ILE A 591 -11.35 -14.09 -1.81
N LYS A 592 -12.35 -13.22 -1.61
CA LYS A 592 -12.14 -11.80 -1.27
C LYS A 592 -12.91 -11.43 -0.01
N LEU A 593 -12.38 -10.47 0.73
CA LEU A 593 -12.96 -9.92 1.96
C LEU A 593 -13.18 -8.42 1.78
N GLY A 594 -14.34 -7.89 2.18
CA GLY A 594 -14.65 -6.47 1.96
C GLY A 594 -15.61 -5.85 2.98
N VAL A 595 -15.83 -4.55 2.82
CA VAL A 595 -16.78 -3.74 3.61
C VAL A 595 -17.55 -2.80 2.68
N HIS A 596 -18.87 -2.85 2.77
CA HIS A 596 -19.81 -1.94 2.12
C HIS A 596 -20.31 -0.87 3.08
N PHE A 597 -20.61 0.32 2.56
CA PHE A 597 -21.26 1.41 3.29
C PHE A 597 -22.61 1.71 2.65
N TYR A 598 -23.63 1.93 3.48
CA TYR A 598 -24.98 2.28 3.05
C TYR A 598 -25.41 3.60 3.70
N ASP A 599 -26.22 4.37 2.98
CA ASP A 599 -26.80 5.63 3.45
C ASP A 599 -28.01 5.39 4.36
N LEU A 600 -28.60 6.48 4.88
CA LEU A 600 -29.79 6.46 5.73
C LEU A 600 -31.02 5.81 5.08
N ASN A 601 -31.05 5.73 3.75
CA ASN A 601 -32.13 5.12 2.99
C ASN A 601 -31.90 3.62 2.74
N GLY A 602 -30.78 3.06 3.25
CA GLY A 602 -30.38 1.68 3.00
C GLY A 602 -29.84 1.45 1.59
N THR A 603 -29.40 2.51 0.90
CA THR A 603 -28.79 2.46 -0.43
C THR A 603 -27.28 2.38 -0.31
N LEU A 604 -26.63 1.51 -1.10
CA LEU A 604 -25.17 1.40 -1.10
C LEU A 604 -24.55 2.75 -1.52
N ILE A 605 -23.60 3.26 -0.74
CA ILE A 605 -22.85 4.47 -1.05
C ILE A 605 -21.83 4.13 -2.14
N PRO A 606 -22.00 4.66 -3.36
CA PRO A 606 -21.12 4.32 -4.47
C PRO A 606 -19.69 4.78 -4.20
N GLY A 607 -18.69 3.98 -4.59
CA GLY A 607 -17.28 4.40 -4.56
C GLY A 607 -16.61 4.38 -3.19
N LYS A 608 -17.31 3.94 -2.14
CA LYS A 608 -16.77 3.94 -0.76
C LYS A 608 -16.50 2.55 -0.19
N SER A 609 -16.84 1.49 -0.91
CA SER A 609 -16.69 0.12 -0.43
C SER A 609 -15.26 -0.41 -0.63
N VAL A 610 -14.64 -1.00 0.38
CA VAL A 610 -13.29 -1.60 0.28
C VAL A 610 -13.36 -3.11 0.06
N GLU A 611 -12.38 -3.68 -0.64
CA GLU A 611 -12.15 -5.12 -0.70
C GLU A 611 -10.66 -5.46 -0.80
N THR A 612 -10.30 -6.66 -0.37
CA THR A 612 -8.96 -7.21 -0.61
C THR A 612 -8.80 -7.61 -2.07
N GLY A 613 -7.54 -7.77 -2.51
CA GLY A 613 -7.25 -8.59 -3.70
C GLY A 613 -7.70 -10.04 -3.52
N GLU A 614 -7.50 -10.86 -4.55
CA GLU A 614 -7.72 -12.32 -4.45
C GLU A 614 -6.79 -12.94 -3.41
N MET A 615 -7.38 -13.66 -2.46
CA MET A 615 -6.66 -14.34 -1.39
C MET A 615 -6.80 -15.84 -1.58
N LEU A 616 -5.69 -16.51 -1.90
CA LEU A 616 -5.65 -17.97 -1.92
C LEU A 616 -5.66 -18.50 -0.49
N ILE A 617 -6.60 -19.39 -0.21
CA ILE A 617 -6.75 -20.07 1.09
C ILE A 617 -6.28 -21.51 0.92
N ASP A 618 -5.04 -21.79 1.34
CA ASP A 618 -4.44 -23.12 1.30
C ASP A 618 -5.25 -24.10 2.17
N SER A 619 -5.47 -25.31 1.64
CA SER A 619 -6.11 -26.40 2.38
C SER A 619 -5.40 -26.68 3.72
N GLY A 620 -6.19 -26.71 4.81
CA GLY A 620 -5.71 -27.04 6.16
C GLY A 620 -4.92 -25.95 6.89
N LYS A 621 -4.81 -24.73 6.37
CA LYS A 621 -4.15 -23.61 7.07
C LYS A 621 -5.16 -22.58 7.58
N GLU A 622 -5.25 -22.44 8.90
CA GLU A 622 -5.99 -21.35 9.53
C GLU A 622 -5.19 -20.04 9.47
N ARG A 623 -5.72 -19.01 8.81
CA ARG A 623 -5.13 -17.65 8.79
C ARG A 623 -6.19 -16.59 9.06
N ARG A 624 -5.78 -15.49 9.70
CA ARG A 624 -6.64 -14.31 9.88
C ARG A 624 -6.38 -13.33 8.76
N TYR A 625 -7.46 -12.96 8.08
CA TYR A 625 -7.49 -12.00 6.98
C TYR A 625 -8.18 -10.72 7.44
N ALA A 626 -7.80 -9.59 6.86
CA ALA A 626 -8.37 -8.30 7.22
C ALA A 626 -8.39 -7.32 6.04
N THR A 627 -9.32 -6.38 6.10
CA THR A 627 -9.41 -5.23 5.20
C THR A 627 -9.74 -3.98 6.00
N ASN A 628 -9.31 -2.81 5.50
CA ASN A 628 -9.48 -1.52 6.18
C ASN A 628 -10.18 -0.53 5.26
N ALA A 629 -11.04 0.31 5.83
CA ALA A 629 -11.72 1.40 5.14
C ALA A 629 -11.74 2.67 5.98
N LEU A 630 -12.10 3.79 5.37
CA LEU A 630 -12.49 5.02 6.08
C LEU A 630 -14.01 5.19 5.92
N ILE A 631 -14.68 5.54 7.02
CA ILE A 631 -16.13 5.78 7.01
C ILE A 631 -16.43 7.06 6.22
N PRO A 632 -17.27 7.02 5.17
CA PRO A 632 -17.68 8.21 4.43
C PRO A 632 -18.70 9.03 5.22
N ALA A 633 -18.82 10.32 4.91
CA ALA A 633 -19.68 11.26 5.64
C ALA A 633 -21.16 10.86 5.63
N GLU A 634 -21.59 10.18 4.56
CA GLU A 634 -22.99 9.80 4.33
C GLU A 634 -23.33 8.40 4.88
N ALA A 635 -22.38 7.69 5.51
CA ALA A 635 -22.59 6.33 6.01
C ALA A 635 -23.54 6.28 7.20
N ALA A 636 -24.62 5.51 7.04
CA ALA A 636 -25.55 5.14 8.10
C ALA A 636 -25.44 3.66 8.49
N GLU A 637 -24.91 2.80 7.63
CA GLU A 637 -24.73 1.37 7.92
C GLU A 637 -23.44 0.83 7.28
N ILE A 638 -22.77 -0.10 7.96
CA ILE A 638 -21.57 -0.81 7.48
C ILE A 638 -21.90 -2.30 7.34
N ARG A 639 -21.65 -2.89 6.17
CA ARG A 639 -21.85 -4.33 5.95
C ARG A 639 -20.56 -5.00 5.46
N PRO A 640 -19.86 -5.76 6.32
CA PRO A 640 -18.77 -6.63 5.87
C PRO A 640 -19.25 -7.71 4.89
N TYR A 641 -18.39 -8.21 4.03
CA TYR A 641 -18.75 -9.28 3.09
C TYR A 641 -17.57 -10.17 2.69
N LEU A 642 -17.88 -11.34 2.13
CA LEU A 642 -16.96 -12.24 1.43
C LEU A 642 -17.45 -12.51 0.00
N ARG A 643 -16.54 -12.61 -0.96
CA ARG A 643 -16.81 -13.15 -2.30
C ARG A 643 -16.19 -14.51 -2.47
N LEU A 644 -16.96 -15.41 -3.04
CA LEU A 644 -16.66 -16.83 -3.11
C LEU A 644 -16.85 -17.29 -4.57
N PRO A 645 -15.95 -18.12 -5.10
CA PRO A 645 -16.10 -18.71 -6.42
C PRO A 645 -17.16 -19.81 -6.38
N GLU A 646 -17.47 -20.38 -7.53
CA GLU A 646 -18.31 -21.57 -7.63
C GLU A 646 -17.68 -22.77 -6.90
N ASN A 647 -18.51 -23.60 -6.25
CA ASN A 647 -18.09 -24.80 -5.51
C ASN A 647 -17.13 -24.52 -4.34
N ALA A 648 -17.21 -23.34 -3.72
CA ALA A 648 -16.41 -23.00 -2.56
C ALA A 648 -16.99 -23.62 -1.29
N GLU A 649 -16.15 -24.25 -0.48
CA GLU A 649 -16.46 -24.64 0.91
C GLU A 649 -15.55 -23.86 1.86
N VAL A 650 -16.14 -22.97 2.66
CA VAL A 650 -15.40 -22.02 3.48
C VAL A 650 -15.97 -21.97 4.90
N VAL A 651 -15.10 -22.07 5.90
CA VAL A 651 -15.42 -21.81 7.30
C VAL A 651 -14.82 -20.47 7.71
N VAL A 652 -15.66 -19.57 8.23
CA VAL A 652 -15.25 -18.26 8.75
C VAL A 652 -15.41 -18.25 10.26
N GLU A 653 -14.31 -18.03 10.96
CA GLU A 653 -14.24 -18.04 12.42
C GLU A 653 -13.86 -16.66 12.97
N LYS A 654 -14.43 -16.30 14.11
CA LYS A 654 -14.15 -15.08 14.88
C LYS A 654 -14.14 -13.83 13.99
N PRO A 655 -15.21 -13.55 13.21
CA PRO A 655 -15.33 -12.33 12.43
C PRO A 655 -15.46 -11.12 13.36
N ARG A 656 -14.79 -10.02 13.01
CA ARG A 656 -14.71 -8.78 13.82
C ARG A 656 -14.77 -7.56 12.93
N LEU A 657 -15.62 -6.60 13.30
CA LEU A 657 -15.62 -5.25 12.76
C LEU A 657 -15.15 -4.29 13.84
N LYS A 658 -14.02 -3.61 13.62
CA LYS A 658 -13.41 -2.65 14.54
C LYS A 658 -13.52 -1.24 13.96
N VAL A 659 -13.87 -0.23 14.75
CA VAL A 659 -13.97 1.16 14.29
C VAL A 659 -13.12 2.06 15.18
N GLY A 660 -12.24 2.88 14.61
CA GLY A 660 -11.31 3.75 15.33
C GLY A 660 -9.97 3.13 15.76
N ARG A 661 -9.05 3.99 16.24
CA ARG A 661 -7.71 3.61 16.74
C ARG A 661 -7.68 3.17 18.20
N ASP A 662 -8.77 3.34 18.95
CA ASP A 662 -8.82 3.17 20.42
C ASP A 662 -9.18 1.76 20.90
N GLY A 663 -9.46 0.82 19.98
CA GLY A 663 -9.77 -0.57 20.37
C GLY A 663 -11.25 -0.90 20.47
N SER A 664 -12.16 0.03 20.14
CA SER A 664 -13.60 -0.25 20.14
C SER A 664 -14.00 -1.26 19.03
N GLU A 665 -14.57 -2.41 19.42
CA GLU A 665 -15.12 -3.45 18.53
C GLU A 665 -16.62 -3.17 18.32
N LEU A 666 -17.09 -2.96 17.08
CA LEU A 666 -18.52 -2.75 16.76
C LEU A 666 -19.31 -4.06 16.64
N GLY A 667 -18.65 -5.22 16.60
CA GLY A 667 -19.34 -6.49 16.50
C GLY A 667 -18.46 -7.67 16.86
N ARG A 668 -18.76 -8.29 18.00
CA ARG A 668 -18.64 -9.74 18.12
C ARG A 668 -19.98 -10.33 17.73
N SER A 669 -19.97 -11.34 16.88
CA SER A 669 -21.17 -12.13 16.68
C SER A 669 -21.53 -12.84 17.99
N ARG A 670 -22.57 -12.36 18.67
CA ARG A 670 -23.35 -13.13 19.64
C ARG A 670 -24.78 -13.06 19.18
N ALA A 671 -25.36 -14.23 18.89
CA ALA A 671 -26.71 -14.37 18.37
C ALA A 671 -27.78 -13.75 19.29
N ASP A 672 -27.45 -13.50 20.57
CA ASP A 672 -28.40 -13.04 21.56
C ASP A 672 -27.76 -11.92 22.41
N ASN A 673 -28.29 -10.69 22.29
CA ASN A 673 -27.94 -9.45 23.01
C ASN A 673 -26.68 -8.69 22.55
N PHE A 674 -26.90 -7.73 21.64
CA PHE A 674 -25.95 -6.66 21.31
C PHE A 674 -26.16 -5.45 22.24
N GLU A 675 -25.42 -5.37 23.35
CA GLU A 675 -25.20 -4.12 24.10
C GLU A 675 -23.69 -3.82 24.17
N LEU A 676 -23.28 -2.64 23.66
CA LEU A 676 -21.92 -2.11 23.76
C LEU A 676 -21.59 -1.72 25.22
N LYS A 677 -20.41 -2.13 25.73
CA LYS A 677 -19.88 -1.75 27.05
C LYS A 677 -18.62 -0.87 26.99
N THR A 678 -18.65 0.21 26.22
CA THR A 678 -17.80 1.40 26.42
C THR A 678 -18.62 2.63 26.03
N ARG A 679 -19.03 3.48 26.99
CA ARG A 679 -19.86 4.67 26.73
C ARG A 679 -18.98 5.93 26.71
N ARG A 680 -18.84 6.54 25.52
CA ARG A 680 -18.20 7.85 25.36
C ARG A 680 -19.24 8.95 25.48
N VAL A 681 -18.98 9.98 26.29
CA VAL A 681 -19.89 11.12 26.50
C VAL A 681 -19.17 12.41 26.16
N LYS A 682 -19.58 13.06 25.07
CA LYS A 682 -19.06 14.37 24.68
C LYS A 682 -19.92 15.46 25.31
N LEU A 683 -19.34 16.27 26.20
CA LEU A 683 -20.04 17.41 26.80
C LEU A 683 -19.56 18.71 26.14
N LYS A 684 -20.47 19.36 25.41
CA LYS A 684 -20.22 20.70 24.88
C LYS A 684 -20.20 21.67 26.06
N LEU A 685 -19.06 22.28 26.33
CA LEU A 685 -18.94 23.26 27.41
C LEU A 685 -19.55 24.60 26.98
N PRO A 686 -20.22 25.33 27.88
CA PRO A 686 -20.57 26.71 27.62
C PRO A 686 -19.28 27.55 27.47
N ALA A 687 -19.32 28.53 26.57
CA ALA A 687 -18.21 29.48 26.40
C ALA A 687 -17.95 30.19 27.73
N GLN A 688 -16.71 30.13 28.20
CA GLN A 688 -16.30 30.71 29.49
C GLN A 688 -14.92 31.33 29.37
N THR A 689 -14.78 32.56 29.86
CA THR A 689 -13.53 33.32 29.87
C THR A 689 -12.69 32.94 31.08
N LEU A 690 -11.41 32.63 30.86
CA LEU A 690 -10.47 32.38 31.95
C LEU A 690 -9.77 33.68 32.39
N PRO A 691 -9.64 33.93 33.70
CA PRO A 691 -8.87 35.07 34.20
C PRO A 691 -7.37 34.91 33.92
N ASN A 692 -6.68 36.05 33.77
CA ASN A 692 -5.24 36.08 33.59
C ASN A 692 -4.48 35.76 34.89
N GLN A 693 -3.33 35.09 34.75
CA GLN A 693 -2.26 34.92 35.76
C GLN A 693 -2.62 34.10 37.01
N GLY A 694 -2.25 32.81 37.02
CA GLY A 694 -1.99 32.03 38.23
C GLY A 694 -3.20 31.67 39.12
N VAL A 695 -4.41 32.09 38.76
CA VAL A 695 -5.65 31.77 39.49
C VAL A 695 -6.25 30.46 38.98
N ASP A 696 -6.60 29.57 39.91
CA ASP A 696 -7.36 28.36 39.61
C ASP A 696 -8.80 28.72 39.24
N THR A 697 -9.22 28.31 38.05
CA THR A 697 -10.59 28.54 37.58
C THR A 697 -11.30 27.21 37.42
N LYS A 698 -12.43 27.07 38.10
CA LYS A 698 -13.30 25.89 37.96
C LYS A 698 -14.00 25.93 36.60
N LEU A 699 -13.96 24.80 35.89
CA LEU A 699 -14.68 24.66 34.63
C LEU A 699 -16.18 24.51 34.88
N LEU A 700 -16.99 25.41 34.33
CA LEU A 700 -18.43 25.22 34.23
C LEU A 700 -18.70 23.98 33.38
N LEU A 701 -19.36 23.00 33.96
CA LEU A 701 -19.76 21.77 33.29
C LEU A 701 -21.28 21.78 33.03
N PRO A 702 -21.76 21.28 31.88
CA PRO A 702 -23.19 21.09 31.69
C PRO A 702 -23.68 19.93 32.57
N ASP A 703 -24.91 20.04 33.07
CA ASP A 703 -25.57 18.90 33.74
C ASP A 703 -25.69 17.73 32.76
N TYR A 704 -25.26 16.57 33.21
CA TYR A 704 -25.36 15.34 32.42
C TYR A 704 -25.37 14.14 33.36
N GLU A 705 -26.18 13.14 33.06
CA GLU A 705 -26.30 11.97 33.92
C GLU A 705 -26.46 10.71 33.10
N ASN A 706 -25.72 9.67 33.46
CA ASN A 706 -25.91 8.33 32.93
C ASN A 706 -25.80 7.29 34.06
N ASP A 707 -25.71 6.01 33.71
CA ASP A 707 -25.64 4.89 34.67
C ASP A 707 -24.29 4.78 35.40
N PHE A 708 -23.28 5.52 34.97
CA PHE A 708 -21.89 5.41 35.43
C PHE A 708 -21.44 6.62 36.22
N PHE A 709 -21.87 7.82 35.84
CA PHE A 709 -21.55 9.07 36.53
C PHE A 709 -22.65 10.13 36.35
N LYS A 710 -22.60 11.15 37.21
CA LYS A 710 -23.39 12.37 37.11
C LYS A 710 -22.46 13.56 37.09
N VAL A 711 -22.58 14.41 36.09
CA VAL A 711 -21.96 15.73 36.02
C VAL A 711 -22.93 16.71 36.62
N HIS A 712 -22.45 17.43 37.62
CA HIS A 712 -23.21 18.49 38.28
C HIS A 712 -22.67 19.83 37.80
N SER A 713 -23.58 20.74 37.46
CA SER A 713 -23.27 22.13 37.09
C SER A 713 -22.44 22.87 38.14
N ASP A 714 -22.45 22.38 39.38
CA ASP A 714 -21.64 22.86 40.52
C ASP A 714 -20.16 22.41 40.45
N TYR A 715 -19.62 22.22 39.24
CA TYR A 715 -18.19 22.02 38.93
C TYR A 715 -17.58 20.64 39.28
N TYR A 716 -18.38 19.58 39.41
CA TYR A 716 -17.84 18.24 39.70
C TYR A 716 -18.58 17.10 39.02
N ILE A 717 -17.86 15.99 38.85
CA ILE A 717 -18.37 14.71 38.36
C ILE A 717 -18.44 13.73 39.54
N GLU A 718 -19.59 13.12 39.74
CA GLU A 718 -19.82 12.09 40.76
C GLU A 718 -19.93 10.71 40.10
N ALA A 719 -19.07 9.78 40.50
CA ALA A 719 -19.13 8.39 40.03
C ALA A 719 -20.31 7.65 40.68
N LYS A 720 -21.19 7.06 39.87
CA LYS A 720 -22.23 6.12 40.34
C LYS A 720 -21.74 4.67 40.43
N LYS A 721 -20.60 4.37 39.79
CA LYS A 721 -19.92 3.06 39.78
C LYS A 721 -18.41 3.28 39.87
N ASN A 722 -17.64 2.24 40.19
CA ASN A 722 -16.18 2.30 40.04
C ASN A 722 -15.89 2.40 38.54
N ILE A 723 -15.23 3.47 38.13
CA ILE A 723 -14.98 3.80 36.73
C ILE A 723 -13.55 4.29 36.54
N GLN A 724 -13.00 4.07 35.36
CA GLN A 724 -11.83 4.79 34.88
C GLN A 724 -12.32 5.86 33.89
N LEU A 725 -12.01 7.12 34.17
CA LEU A 725 -12.46 8.25 33.38
C LEU A 725 -11.28 8.86 32.62
N SER A 726 -11.27 8.72 31.31
CA SER A 726 -10.35 9.44 30.43
C SER A 726 -10.96 10.79 30.02
N LEU A 727 -10.16 11.84 30.14
CA LEU A 727 -10.51 13.24 30.01
C LEU A 727 -9.69 13.84 28.87
N ASN A 728 -10.32 14.49 27.91
CA ASN A 728 -9.63 15.24 26.87
C ASN A 728 -10.15 16.68 26.85
N LEU A 729 -9.30 17.64 27.17
CA LEU A 729 -9.64 19.07 27.13
C LEU A 729 -9.20 19.66 25.79
N TYR A 730 -10.07 20.44 25.15
CA TYR A 730 -9.79 21.15 23.90
C TYR A 730 -9.97 22.66 24.07
N CYS A 731 -8.98 23.44 23.64
CA CYS A 731 -8.99 24.90 23.69
C CYS A 731 -8.68 25.48 22.30
N ILE A 732 -9.33 26.60 21.95
CA ILE A 732 -9.10 27.34 20.70
C ILE A 732 -8.86 28.80 21.07
N TRP A 733 -7.85 29.44 20.49
CA TRP A 733 -7.64 30.89 20.66
C TRP A 733 -7.89 31.67 19.36
N VAL A 734 -8.32 32.92 19.51
CA VAL A 734 -8.90 33.73 18.43
C VAL A 734 -7.81 34.35 17.53
N ALA A 735 -8.10 34.41 16.23
CA ALA A 735 -7.18 34.63 15.10
C ALA A 735 -6.46 35.99 14.99
N ASN A 736 -6.47 36.86 16.02
CA ASN A 736 -5.94 38.22 15.91
C ASN A 736 -4.75 38.53 16.84
N GLN A 737 -4.16 37.54 17.51
CA GLN A 737 -2.99 37.75 18.38
C GLN A 737 -1.88 36.72 18.11
N SER A 738 -0.63 37.18 18.07
CA SER A 738 0.56 36.35 17.92
C SER A 738 0.74 35.47 19.16
N ALA A 739 1.02 34.17 18.95
CA ALA A 739 1.32 33.23 20.03
C ALA A 739 2.45 33.77 20.94
N PRO A 740 2.23 33.96 22.25
CA PRO A 740 3.31 34.26 23.17
C PRO A 740 4.18 33.02 23.36
N ASN A 741 5.50 33.19 23.33
CA ASN A 741 6.41 32.14 23.80
C ASN A 741 6.17 31.94 25.30
N GLY A 742 5.87 30.70 25.73
CA GLY A 742 5.78 30.35 27.15
C GLY A 742 4.38 30.35 27.78
N THR A 743 3.31 30.31 27.00
CA THR A 743 1.94 30.14 27.54
C THR A 743 1.61 28.66 27.75
N GLY A 744 1.29 28.26 28.98
CA GLY A 744 0.91 26.89 29.34
C GLY A 744 -0.33 26.86 30.23
N MET A 745 -1.25 25.93 29.96
CA MET A 745 -2.37 25.63 30.86
C MET A 745 -2.05 24.37 31.65
N VAL A 746 -2.44 24.32 32.92
CA VAL A 746 -2.30 23.11 33.74
C VAL A 746 -3.69 22.62 34.14
N LEU A 747 -3.99 21.37 33.80
CA LEU A 747 -5.14 20.65 34.32
C LEU A 747 -4.82 20.16 35.72
N LEU A 748 -5.62 20.62 36.68
CA LEU A 748 -5.56 20.20 38.07
C LEU A 748 -6.81 19.36 38.35
N ASN A 749 -6.60 18.13 38.79
CA ASN A 749 -7.69 17.29 39.27
C ASN A 749 -7.63 17.18 40.79
N ASN A 750 -8.80 17.04 41.40
CA ASN A 750 -8.93 16.74 42.82
C ASN A 750 -10.10 15.79 43.06
N THR A 751 -9.91 14.79 43.91
CA THR A 751 -10.95 13.86 44.31
C THR A 751 -11.27 14.01 45.80
N ALA A 752 -12.52 13.78 46.20
CA ALA A 752 -12.88 13.86 47.62
C ALA A 752 -12.05 12.92 48.53
N ALA A 753 -11.54 11.81 47.99
CA ALA A 753 -10.71 10.82 48.70
C ALA A 753 -9.22 11.20 48.79
N ASN A 754 -8.73 12.09 47.93
CA ASN A 754 -7.35 12.56 47.96
C ASN A 754 -7.33 14.05 47.58
N GLN A 755 -7.41 14.91 48.60
CA GLN A 755 -7.52 16.37 48.45
C GLN A 755 -6.26 17.05 47.87
N SER A 756 -5.18 16.28 47.70
CA SER A 756 -3.92 16.74 47.15
C SER A 756 -4.06 16.99 45.65
N ARG A 757 -3.75 18.22 45.21
CA ARG A 757 -3.83 18.60 43.80
C ARG A 757 -2.76 17.85 43.01
N HIS A 758 -3.16 17.12 41.98
CA HIS A 758 -2.22 16.53 41.04
C HIS A 758 -2.21 17.35 39.75
N ALA A 759 -1.03 17.89 39.40
CA ALA A 759 -0.81 18.56 38.13
C ALA A 759 -0.62 17.51 37.03
N VAL A 760 -1.42 17.62 35.97
CA VAL A 760 -1.51 16.60 34.93
C VAL A 760 -0.68 16.96 33.68
N GLY A 761 0.25 17.90 33.84
CA GLY A 761 1.17 18.37 32.81
C GLY A 761 0.73 19.66 32.11
N PRO A 762 1.66 20.38 31.46
CA PRO A 762 1.38 21.59 30.69
C PRO A 762 0.76 21.24 29.34
N ILE A 763 -0.29 21.96 28.93
CA ILE A 763 -0.82 21.88 27.57
C ILE A 763 0.15 22.60 26.62
N THR A 764 0.74 21.88 25.68
CA THR A 764 1.78 22.41 24.77
C THR A 764 1.17 22.86 23.43
N MET A 765 1.58 24.01 22.92
CA MET A 765 1.06 24.58 21.67
C MET A 765 1.52 23.77 20.45
N MET A 766 0.61 23.51 19.51
CA MET A 766 0.95 22.98 18.18
C MET A 766 0.76 24.08 17.13
N GLY A 767 1.86 24.68 16.67
CA GLY A 767 1.91 25.63 15.55
C GLY A 767 2.43 27.03 15.89
N THR A 768 3.09 27.67 14.92
CA THR A 768 3.47 29.09 14.96
C THR A 768 2.49 29.89 14.10
N GLY A 769 1.81 30.91 14.67
CA GLY A 769 0.87 31.75 13.90
C GLY A 769 -0.26 32.40 14.70
N LEU A 770 -1.15 33.08 13.97
CA LEU A 770 -2.41 33.68 14.44
C LEU A 770 -3.51 32.61 14.51
N GLY A 771 -4.06 32.34 15.70
CA GLY A 771 -5.10 31.32 15.94
C GLY A 771 -4.58 29.87 15.91
N GLY A 772 -5.17 29.00 16.74
CA GLY A 772 -4.80 27.58 16.81
C GLY A 772 -5.60 26.75 17.83
N THR A 773 -5.35 25.43 17.85
CA THR A 773 -6.02 24.46 18.73
C THR A 773 -5.03 23.76 19.64
N MET A 774 -5.39 23.61 20.92
CA MET A 774 -4.60 22.90 21.93
C MET A 774 -5.43 21.77 22.53
N SER A 775 -4.80 20.63 22.82
CA SER A 775 -5.45 19.50 23.48
C SER A 775 -4.53 18.81 24.48
N GLN A 776 -5.09 18.38 25.61
CA GLN A 776 -4.38 17.54 26.60
C GLN A 776 -5.32 16.44 27.07
N ASN A 777 -4.77 15.25 27.34
CA ASN A 777 -5.53 14.14 27.87
C ASN A 777 -4.99 13.64 29.22
N THR A 778 -5.87 13.00 29.98
CA THR A 778 -5.50 12.28 31.20
C THR A 778 -6.51 11.21 31.53
N THR A 779 -6.18 10.34 32.48
CA THR A 779 -7.09 9.29 32.95
C THR A 779 -7.09 9.28 34.47
N VAL A 780 -8.28 9.20 35.06
CA VAL A 780 -8.50 9.22 36.52
C VAL A 780 -9.38 8.05 36.90
N ASN A 781 -8.94 7.25 37.87
CA ASN A 781 -9.78 6.21 38.47
C ASN A 781 -10.69 6.85 39.53
N LEU A 782 -12.00 6.65 39.43
CA LEU A 782 -12.98 7.19 40.36
C LEU A 782 -13.82 6.05 40.95
N ALA A 783 -13.73 5.86 42.27
CA ALA A 783 -14.57 4.90 42.97
C ALA A 783 -16.02 5.40 43.05
N LYS A 784 -16.98 4.48 43.12
CA LYS A 784 -18.40 4.78 43.32
C LYS A 784 -18.61 5.69 44.54
N GLY A 785 -19.36 6.78 44.35
CA GLY A 785 -19.65 7.80 45.35
C GLY A 785 -18.60 8.89 45.46
N ASN A 786 -17.42 8.73 44.85
CA ASN A 786 -16.41 9.79 44.86
C ASN A 786 -16.75 10.88 43.85
N ARG A 787 -16.34 12.10 44.20
CA ARG A 787 -16.46 13.29 43.36
C ARG A 787 -15.10 13.71 42.84
N LEU A 788 -15.09 14.18 41.61
CA LEU A 788 -13.94 14.71 40.88
C LEU A 788 -14.25 16.14 40.43
N SER A 789 -13.43 17.10 40.83
CA SER A 789 -13.50 18.48 40.32
C SER A 789 -12.29 18.80 39.46
N PHE A 790 -12.48 19.69 38.48
CA PHE A 790 -11.42 20.15 37.58
C PHE A 790 -11.20 21.65 37.73
N ASP A 791 -9.95 22.01 37.98
CA ASP A 791 -9.50 23.38 37.93
C ASP A 791 -8.53 23.53 36.75
N VAL A 792 -8.62 24.66 36.05
CA VAL A 792 -7.69 25.05 35.01
C VAL A 792 -6.92 26.26 35.50
N ARG A 793 -5.59 26.19 35.42
CA ARG A 793 -4.70 27.30 35.75
C ARG A 793 -3.94 27.75 34.51
N HIS A 794 -3.93 29.06 34.28
CA HIS A 794 -3.16 29.70 33.22
C HIS A 794 -1.79 30.16 33.75
N TYR A 795 -0.70 29.69 33.13
CA TYR A 795 0.69 30.09 33.38
C TYR A 795 1.23 30.84 32.15
N CYS A 796 1.78 32.04 32.38
CA CYS A 796 2.51 32.82 31.38
C CYS A 796 3.78 33.36 32.06
N ASP A 797 4.95 32.97 31.55
CA ASP A 797 6.23 33.35 32.16
C ASP A 797 6.64 34.79 31.83
N ASP A 798 6.00 35.44 30.85
CA ASP A 798 6.27 36.82 30.45
C ASP A 798 5.13 37.81 30.77
N VAL A 799 5.50 39.01 31.20
CA VAL A 799 4.60 40.15 31.46
C VAL A 799 4.06 40.69 30.12
N ILE A 800 3.11 39.99 29.52
CA ILE A 800 2.34 40.48 28.36
C ILE A 800 0.88 40.63 28.81
N GLN A 801 0.46 41.88 28.97
CA GLN A 801 -0.86 42.30 29.49
C GLN A 801 -2.01 42.22 28.45
N THR A 802 -1.84 41.53 27.33
CA THR A 802 -2.84 41.53 26.25
C THR A 802 -3.14 40.12 25.77
N LEU A 803 -3.84 39.35 26.60
CA LEU A 803 -4.69 38.24 26.18
C LEU A 803 -6.02 38.46 26.89
N SER A 804 -7.01 39.05 26.23
CA SER A 804 -8.31 39.30 26.85
C SER A 804 -9.28 38.12 26.72
N ASP A 805 -9.09 37.19 25.77
CA ASP A 805 -10.14 36.21 25.43
C ASP A 805 -9.57 34.85 24.97
N ASN A 806 -9.38 33.91 25.90
CA ASN A 806 -9.22 32.49 25.59
C ASN A 806 -10.56 31.78 25.84
N GLU A 807 -11.11 31.10 24.83
CA GLU A 807 -12.34 30.30 24.95
C GLU A 807 -12.03 28.81 25.02
N ILE A 808 -12.42 28.16 26.12
CA ILE A 808 -12.51 26.69 26.16
C ILE A 808 -13.82 26.28 25.47
N GLN A 809 -13.73 25.46 24.43
CA GLN A 809 -14.90 25.09 23.62
C GLN A 809 -15.42 23.67 23.87
N ALA A 810 -14.62 22.74 24.41
CA ALA A 810 -15.09 21.37 24.68
C ALA A 810 -14.27 20.61 25.74
N LEU A 811 -14.95 19.70 26.45
CA LEU A 811 -14.36 18.68 27.31
C LEU A 811 -14.98 17.32 26.96
N ASP A 812 -14.15 16.39 26.49
CA ASP A 812 -14.59 15.03 26.12
C ASP A 812 -14.32 14.07 27.29
N LEU A 813 -15.38 13.39 27.76
CA LEU A 813 -15.34 12.41 28.85
C LEU A 813 -15.52 11.00 28.27
N VAL A 814 -14.53 10.13 28.46
CA VAL A 814 -14.58 8.74 28.02
C VAL A 814 -14.53 7.85 29.25
N VAL A 815 -15.57 7.05 29.49
CA VAL A 815 -15.55 6.02 30.53
C VAL A 815 -14.96 4.76 29.91
N LEU A 816 -13.80 4.36 30.43
CA LEU A 816 -13.09 3.13 30.08
C LEU A 816 -13.56 1.96 30.94
#